data_AF-A0A973BGI3-F1
#
_entry.id   AF-A0A973BGI3-F1
#
_cell.length_a   1.000
_cell.length_b   1.000
_cell.length_c   1.000
_cell.angle_alpha   90.00
_cell.angle_beta   90.00
_cell.angle_gamma   90.00
#
_symmetry.space_group_name_H-M   'P 1'
#
loop_
_entity.id
_entity.type
_entity.pdbx_description
1 polymer ?
#
loop_
_entity_poly.entity_id
_entity_poly.type
_entity_poly.pdbx_seq_one_letter_code
_entity_poly.pdbx_strand_id
1 'polypeptide(L)'
;MVAMSSSAAALILSGCVATAQDVAIVQPGAPGEPAKTLSASEAAIIAQNSYSLDDVRFMQDMIPHHQQAVEMSALVSERTNNQNLVDIAGRIDASQADEIEFMRGWLSSRGEEVPSAHAHHGTHMSHEMMGMATPEQMAQLAASQGTDFDQLFLTLMVTHHEGAVTMVNDLLEQPGSAYDPVLFEFVNDIVNDQTAEIERMNDMLAGLSSDPRGGLVAGFRDAGEAISNLTLVASLPKPPGFFDPENPAGLPPLIEPKKDDAAADADTDEHMHHEGHGDHDHAAMEAEETAREDDQSNAETEWGARSPLLSFSNTDMAFSGDMMIVGNYHGFNIYSLSDDGMPNLISSVVCPGGQGDVSIVGDLLIMSVEQTRGRVDCGRQGIADEVSADRFRGLRIFDISDPRLPRQVGQVQTCRGSHTHSVVAGPTDDGKIIVYNSGTSSIREEEELAGCIGEVPGDDRTALFRIDVIEIPVADPSQSRIVESPTVFMDTESGQIAGLWQGGDHGEDTQRSSRTDHCHDITVFPEKQLAAGACSGNGVIFDISDPYKPTRIDAVLDQKFAYWHSATFNNDGTKVLFTDEWGGGSRPRCRASDPMDWGANAIYDIVDGKLEFRSYFKLPAPQTEQENCVAHNGSVVPVPGRDLFVQAWYQGGMSVIDFTDSANPKEIAYFDRGPIHEELLVLGGYWSTYWYAGKVYGTEIVRGLDVFSLNPSDDISANELAAAGLADQGELFNPQQQFVVTWPEGAPAVALSYVDQLARSEALSVSQINLLSEVIGTAQASLDADRGDRATASELRDLAADLNGSDLSGIDQQRLIALKESLEALSERL
;
A
#
# COMPACT_ATOMS: atom_id res chain seq x y z
N MET A 1 81.96 -18.69 8.25
CA MET A 1 81.31 -17.76 7.29
C MET A 1 80.21 -18.54 6.60
N VAL A 2 78.98 -18.37 7.07
CA VAL A 2 77.76 -18.92 6.46
C VAL A 2 76.93 -17.69 6.12
N ALA A 3 76.69 -17.46 4.83
CA ALA A 3 75.95 -16.32 4.31
C ALA A 3 74.49 -16.72 4.08
N MET A 4 73.58 -15.94 4.67
CA MET A 4 72.13 -16.00 4.48
C MET A 4 71.75 -15.60 3.04
N SER A 5 70.79 -16.30 2.46
CA SER A 5 70.08 -15.86 1.25
C SER A 5 68.57 -15.95 1.49
N SER A 6 67.92 -14.80 1.41
CA SER A 6 66.49 -14.58 1.58
C SER A 6 65.71 -15.15 0.39
N SER A 7 64.65 -15.93 0.66
CA SER A 7 63.64 -16.32 -0.34
C SER A 7 62.33 -15.60 0.00
N ALA A 8 61.85 -14.78 -0.93
CA ALA A 8 60.55 -14.12 -0.85
C ALA A 8 59.46 -15.10 -1.30
N ALA A 9 58.47 -15.35 -0.44
CA ALA A 9 57.27 -16.09 -0.76
C ALA A 9 56.21 -15.13 -1.31
N ALA A 10 55.78 -15.33 -2.55
CA ALA A 10 54.62 -14.66 -3.12
C ALA A 10 53.35 -15.44 -2.73
N LEU A 11 52.48 -14.80 -1.93
CA LEU A 11 51.11 -15.26 -1.71
C LEU A 11 50.30 -14.96 -2.99
N ILE A 12 49.74 -16.00 -3.60
CA ILE A 12 48.69 -15.86 -4.61
C ILE A 12 47.35 -15.86 -3.85
N LEU A 13 46.73 -14.69 -3.70
CA LEU A 13 45.31 -14.61 -3.34
C LEU A 13 44.47 -14.96 -4.57
N SER A 14 43.84 -16.13 -4.55
CA SER A 14 42.72 -16.44 -5.44
C SER A 14 41.49 -15.69 -4.95
N GLY A 15 41.21 -14.52 -5.51
CA GLY A 15 39.92 -13.88 -5.41
C GLY A 15 38.93 -14.54 -6.38
N CYS A 16 37.86 -15.13 -5.86
CA CYS A 16 36.66 -15.40 -6.65
C CYS A 16 36.09 -14.06 -7.12
N VAL A 17 36.25 -13.75 -8.40
CA VAL A 17 35.42 -12.74 -9.05
C VAL A 17 34.13 -13.46 -9.44
N ALA A 18 33.06 -13.24 -8.68
CA ALA A 18 31.72 -13.56 -9.13
C ALA A 18 31.45 -12.70 -10.38
N THR A 19 31.19 -13.34 -11.51
CA THR A 19 30.73 -12.65 -12.72
C THR A 19 29.33 -12.11 -12.42
N ALA A 20 29.21 -10.79 -12.25
CA ALA A 20 27.91 -10.12 -12.29
C ALA A 20 27.26 -10.43 -13.65
N GLN A 21 26.09 -11.06 -13.62
CA GLN A 21 25.29 -11.28 -14.82
C GLN A 21 24.72 -9.91 -15.22
N ASP A 22 25.11 -9.39 -16.39
CA ASP A 22 24.58 -8.13 -16.93
C ASP A 22 23.08 -8.30 -17.25
N VAL A 23 22.21 -7.99 -16.29
CA VAL A 23 20.76 -7.93 -16.50
C VAL A 23 20.44 -6.77 -17.44
N ALA A 24 19.62 -7.02 -18.46
CA ALA A 24 19.25 -6.00 -19.43
C ALA A 24 18.24 -5.00 -18.82
N ILE A 25 18.61 -3.72 -18.79
CA ILE A 25 17.68 -2.61 -18.53
C ILE A 25 17.19 -2.09 -19.89
N VAL A 26 15.90 -2.15 -20.14
CA VAL A 26 15.28 -1.88 -21.45
C VAL A 26 14.32 -0.71 -21.33
N GLN A 27 14.38 0.26 -22.24
CA GLN A 27 13.35 1.27 -22.42
C GLN A 27 12.63 0.98 -23.76
N PRO A 28 11.34 0.61 -23.73
CA PRO A 28 10.54 0.46 -24.95
C PRO A 28 10.40 1.80 -25.70
N GLY A 29 10.06 1.73 -26.98
CA GLY A 29 9.61 2.89 -27.76
C GLY A 29 8.07 2.98 -27.77
N ALA A 30 7.54 3.87 -28.61
CA ALA A 30 6.11 3.91 -28.91
C ALA A 30 5.62 2.55 -29.49
N PRO A 31 4.30 2.26 -29.49
CA PRO A 31 3.78 0.99 -30.00
C PRO A 31 4.34 0.61 -31.38
N GLY A 32 5.01 -0.55 -31.45
CA GLY A 32 5.63 -1.09 -32.66
C GLY A 32 7.08 -0.67 -32.92
N GLU A 33 7.59 0.36 -32.22
CA GLU A 33 8.98 0.82 -32.34
C GLU A 33 9.96 -0.07 -31.56
N PRO A 34 11.24 -0.14 -31.96
CA PRO A 34 12.23 -0.97 -31.28
C PRO A 34 12.57 -0.43 -29.88
N ALA A 35 12.77 -1.33 -28.93
CA ALA A 35 13.29 -0.99 -27.61
C ALA A 35 14.79 -0.66 -27.65
N LYS A 36 15.26 0.12 -26.69
CA LYS A 36 16.68 0.45 -26.48
C LYS A 36 17.16 -0.05 -25.11
N THR A 37 18.42 -0.45 -25.01
CA THR A 37 19.05 -0.80 -23.72
C THR A 37 19.58 0.46 -23.04
N LEU A 38 19.41 0.56 -21.72
CA LEU A 38 19.93 1.65 -20.88
C LEU A 38 21.03 1.13 -19.93
N SER A 39 21.93 2.00 -19.51
CA SER A 39 22.74 1.75 -18.31
C SER A 39 21.95 2.08 -17.03
N ALA A 40 22.37 1.49 -15.89
CA ALA A 40 21.72 1.73 -14.60
C ALA A 40 21.75 3.22 -14.17
N SER A 41 22.83 3.94 -14.46
CA SER A 41 22.94 5.38 -14.18
C SER A 41 22.08 6.23 -15.11
N GLU A 42 21.92 5.85 -16.38
CA GLU A 42 21.02 6.56 -17.29
C GLU A 42 19.56 6.42 -16.88
N ALA A 43 19.16 5.28 -16.30
CA ALA A 43 17.80 5.06 -15.81
C ALA A 43 17.41 6.01 -14.65
N ALA A 44 18.39 6.51 -13.87
CA ALA A 44 18.15 7.23 -12.61
C ALA A 44 18.13 8.78 -12.67
N ILE A 45 18.28 9.44 -13.84
CA ILE A 45 18.41 10.93 -13.92
C ILE A 45 17.06 11.62 -14.22
N ILE A 46 16.69 12.73 -13.51
CA ILE A 46 16.22 14.07 -14.03
C ILE A 46 15.69 15.10 -12.96
N ALA A 47 16.26 16.34 -13.05
CA ALA A 47 15.84 17.78 -12.95
C ALA A 47 14.88 18.44 -11.89
N GLN A 48 15.18 19.72 -11.52
CA GLN A 48 14.62 20.63 -10.47
C GLN A 48 13.81 21.88 -10.98
N ASN A 49 12.82 22.43 -10.19
CA ASN A 49 12.56 23.87 -9.76
C ASN A 49 11.10 24.48 -9.59
N SER A 50 10.97 25.41 -8.58
CA SER A 50 10.12 26.61 -8.10
C SER A 50 8.54 26.81 -8.06
N TYR A 51 8.03 27.79 -7.21
CA TYR A 51 6.71 27.92 -6.45
C TYR A 51 5.50 28.76 -7.01
N SER A 52 4.35 28.84 -6.28
CA SER A 52 2.98 29.27 -6.72
C SER A 52 2.12 30.14 -5.74
N LEU A 53 0.83 30.36 -6.06
CA LEU A 53 -0.15 31.24 -5.39
C LEU A 53 -0.83 30.65 -4.14
N ASP A 54 -0.83 29.33 -3.97
CA ASP A 54 -1.48 28.68 -2.83
C ASP A 54 -0.69 28.88 -1.52
N ASP A 55 0.61 29.19 -1.66
CA ASP A 55 1.58 29.61 -0.63
C ASP A 55 1.08 30.81 0.18
N VAL A 56 0.43 31.75 -0.49
CA VAL A 56 -0.07 32.98 0.14
C VAL A 56 -1.30 32.69 1.00
N ARG A 57 -2.18 31.79 0.55
CA ARG A 57 -3.42 31.46 1.26
C ARG A 57 -3.16 30.67 2.53
N PHE A 58 -2.29 29.67 2.46
CA PHE A 58 -1.87 28.90 3.64
C PHE A 58 -1.34 29.78 4.77
N MET A 59 -0.49 30.76 4.45
CA MET A 59 0.09 31.67 5.44
C MET A 59 -0.94 32.58 6.10
N GLN A 60 -2.05 32.88 5.43
CA GLN A 60 -3.15 33.66 5.99
C GLN A 60 -4.03 32.81 6.92
N ASP A 61 -4.26 31.55 6.57
CA ASP A 61 -5.12 30.64 7.33
C ASP A 61 -4.41 30.05 8.56
N MET A 62 -3.10 29.81 8.52
CA MET A 62 -2.39 29.20 9.64
C MET A 62 -2.20 30.15 10.85
N ILE A 63 -2.23 31.48 10.65
CA ILE A 63 -2.13 32.49 11.72
C ILE A 63 -3.25 32.36 12.77
N PRO A 64 -4.55 32.40 12.42
CA PRO A 64 -5.61 32.22 13.40
C PRO A 64 -5.70 30.80 13.98
N HIS A 65 -5.17 29.78 13.29
CA HIS A 65 -5.07 28.41 13.81
C HIS A 65 -4.10 28.33 15.00
N HIS A 66 -2.86 28.81 14.81
CA HIS A 66 -1.85 28.81 15.88
C HIS A 66 -2.24 29.65 17.11
N GLN A 67 -3.07 30.68 16.92
CA GLN A 67 -3.52 31.51 18.02
C GLN A 67 -4.38 30.74 19.05
N GLN A 68 -5.13 29.71 18.62
CA GLN A 68 -5.95 28.91 19.52
C GLN A 68 -5.14 27.88 20.32
N ALA A 69 -4.04 27.32 19.76
CA ALA A 69 -3.10 26.49 20.51
C ALA A 69 -2.51 27.23 21.71
N VAL A 70 -2.09 28.49 21.50
CA VAL A 70 -1.59 29.39 22.54
C VAL A 70 -2.65 29.62 23.64
N GLU A 71 -3.91 29.80 23.27
CA GLU A 71 -5.02 29.96 24.23
C GLU A 71 -5.28 28.70 25.07
N MET A 72 -5.19 27.51 24.47
CA MET A 72 -5.34 26.23 25.19
C MET A 72 -4.16 25.99 26.15
N SER A 73 -2.93 26.23 25.71
CA SER A 73 -1.70 26.03 26.50
C SER A 73 -1.65 26.93 27.75
N ALA A 74 -2.20 28.15 27.67
CA ALA A 74 -2.29 29.07 28.81
C ALA A 74 -3.09 28.52 30.00
N LEU A 75 -4.00 27.55 29.79
CA LEU A 75 -4.83 26.97 30.85
C LEU A 75 -4.09 25.93 31.70
N VAL A 76 -2.98 25.35 31.24
CA VAL A 76 -2.39 24.14 31.81
C VAL A 76 -1.81 24.34 33.21
N SER A 77 -1.07 25.42 33.42
CA SER A 77 -0.32 25.66 34.67
C SER A 77 -1.19 25.81 35.93
N GLU A 78 -2.47 26.14 35.77
CA GLU A 78 -3.43 26.29 36.88
C GLU A 78 -4.28 25.03 37.12
N ARG A 79 -4.18 24.01 36.26
CA ARG A 79 -5.18 22.91 36.17
C ARG A 79 -4.64 21.50 36.32
N THR A 80 -3.34 21.29 36.17
CA THR A 80 -2.68 20.00 36.39
C THR A 80 -1.37 20.14 37.16
N ASN A 81 -0.93 19.04 37.76
CA ASN A 81 0.41 18.88 38.33
C ASN A 81 1.24 17.81 37.61
N ASN A 82 0.79 17.33 36.44
CA ASN A 82 1.53 16.41 35.58
C ASN A 82 2.67 17.15 34.88
N GLN A 83 3.90 16.91 35.36
CA GLN A 83 5.07 17.67 34.89
C GLN A 83 5.32 17.50 33.39
N ASN A 84 5.11 16.30 32.84
CA ASN A 84 5.29 16.05 31.41
C ASN A 84 4.29 16.87 30.56
N LEU A 85 3.07 17.07 31.06
CA LEU A 85 2.05 17.88 30.38
C LEU A 85 2.32 19.39 30.48
N VAL A 86 2.79 19.84 31.64
CA VAL A 86 3.23 21.23 31.85
C VAL A 86 4.39 21.58 30.93
N ASP A 87 5.34 20.66 30.76
CA ASP A 87 6.52 20.87 29.93
C ASP A 87 6.17 20.88 28.42
N ILE A 88 5.21 20.06 27.98
CA ILE A 88 4.70 20.08 26.60
C ILE A 88 3.92 21.37 26.31
N ALA A 89 2.99 21.76 27.19
CA ALA A 89 2.20 22.97 26.98
C ALA A 89 3.04 24.25 26.93
N GLY A 90 4.11 24.32 27.73
CA GLY A 90 5.05 25.44 27.70
C GLY A 90 5.91 25.51 26.43
N ARG A 91 6.09 24.38 25.72
CA ARG A 91 6.79 24.35 24.43
C ARG A 91 5.88 24.84 23.30
N ILE A 92 4.63 24.33 23.26
CA ILE A 92 3.58 24.73 22.32
C ILE A 92 3.33 26.25 22.37
N ASP A 93 3.23 26.82 23.57
CA ASP A 93 3.00 28.26 23.77
C ASP A 93 4.12 29.12 23.15
N ALA A 94 5.37 28.66 23.25
CA ALA A 94 6.53 29.38 22.76
C ALA A 94 6.71 29.22 21.23
N SER A 95 6.64 28.00 20.71
CA SER A 95 6.84 27.72 19.28
C SER A 95 5.77 28.40 18.43
N GLN A 96 4.49 28.21 18.76
CA GLN A 96 3.40 28.73 17.94
C GLN A 96 3.27 30.27 17.99
N ALA A 97 3.79 30.91 19.04
CA ALA A 97 3.88 32.38 19.10
C ALA A 97 4.96 32.93 18.14
N ASP A 98 6.09 32.25 18.01
CA ASP A 98 7.19 32.66 17.12
C ASP A 98 6.83 32.40 15.64
N GLU A 99 6.13 31.30 15.35
CA GLU A 99 5.61 30.95 14.02
C GLU A 99 4.59 31.97 13.50
N ILE A 100 3.71 32.50 14.37
CA ILE A 100 2.76 33.58 14.02
C ILE A 100 3.51 34.84 13.54
N GLU A 101 4.61 35.23 14.20
CA GLU A 101 5.38 36.41 13.81
C GLU A 101 6.13 36.19 12.49
N PHE A 102 6.62 34.98 12.25
CA PHE A 102 7.19 34.59 10.97
C PHE A 102 6.19 34.74 9.82
N MET A 103 4.98 34.18 9.96
CA MET A 103 3.95 34.24 8.90
C MET A 103 3.57 35.68 8.55
N ARG A 104 3.41 36.54 9.56
CA ARG A 104 3.14 37.97 9.38
C ARG A 104 4.26 38.69 8.62
N GLY A 105 5.51 38.37 8.93
CA GLY A 105 6.69 38.89 8.24
C GLY A 105 6.79 38.42 6.79
N TRP A 106 6.53 37.14 6.55
CA TRP A 106 6.56 36.52 5.23
C TRP A 106 5.52 37.16 4.28
N LEU A 107 4.27 37.33 4.73
CA LEU A 107 3.19 38.00 3.98
C LEU A 107 3.50 39.49 3.73
N SER A 108 3.94 40.22 4.75
CA SER A 108 4.24 41.66 4.65
C SER A 108 5.37 41.95 3.65
N SER A 109 6.41 41.12 3.63
CA SER A 109 7.59 41.30 2.77
C SER A 109 7.28 41.14 1.27
N ARG A 110 6.19 40.45 0.94
CA ARG A 110 5.74 40.15 -0.43
C ARG A 110 4.54 40.99 -0.87
N GLY A 111 4.08 41.92 -0.01
CA GLY A 111 3.00 42.86 -0.31
C GLY A 111 1.59 42.27 -0.18
N GLU A 112 1.47 41.10 0.44
CA GLU A 112 0.21 40.38 0.66
C GLU A 112 -0.51 40.86 1.93
N GLU A 113 -1.82 40.63 2.02
CA GLU A 113 -2.63 41.03 3.18
C GLU A 113 -2.30 40.17 4.41
N VAL A 114 -2.09 40.81 5.57
CA VAL A 114 -1.86 40.13 6.86
C VAL A 114 -3.14 40.13 7.69
N PRO A 115 -3.73 38.95 7.99
CA PRO A 115 -4.93 38.86 8.80
C PRO A 115 -4.73 39.39 10.24
N SER A 116 -5.77 40.04 10.78
CA SER A 116 -5.79 40.46 12.19
C SER A 116 -6.01 39.26 13.11
N ALA A 117 -5.33 39.25 14.26
CA ALA A 117 -5.44 38.22 15.31
C ALA A 117 -6.87 37.98 15.86
N HIS A 118 -7.85 38.81 15.49
CA HIS A 118 -9.25 38.72 15.94
C HIS A 118 -10.25 38.72 14.77
N ALA A 119 -9.79 38.46 13.54
CA ALA A 119 -10.62 38.47 12.34
C ALA A 119 -11.46 37.18 12.20
N HIS A 120 -12.43 36.97 13.10
CA HIS A 120 -13.38 35.85 13.00
C HIS A 120 -14.50 36.08 11.97
N HIS A 121 -14.53 37.22 11.28
CA HIS A 121 -15.65 37.60 10.41
C HIS A 121 -15.21 38.44 9.20
N GLY A 122 -14.81 37.79 8.10
CA GLY A 122 -14.63 38.51 6.84
C GLY A 122 -14.09 37.69 5.67
N THR A 123 -15.00 37.32 4.76
CA THR A 123 -14.79 36.94 3.34
C THR A 123 -14.16 35.57 3.00
N HIS A 124 -15.02 34.69 2.45
CA HIS A 124 -14.78 33.40 1.78
C HIS A 124 -14.20 32.24 2.62
N MET A 125 -14.92 31.90 3.69
CA MET A 125 -14.70 30.68 4.48
C MET A 125 -15.24 29.42 3.75
N SER A 126 -14.49 28.85 2.82
CA SER A 126 -14.63 27.41 2.53
C SER A 126 -13.61 26.70 3.41
N HIS A 127 -14.03 25.86 4.36
CA HIS A 127 -13.20 25.18 5.38
C HIS A 127 -12.89 26.01 6.65
N GLU A 128 -13.88 26.34 7.48
CA GLU A 128 -13.69 27.00 8.79
C GLU A 128 -12.87 26.10 9.77
N MET A 129 -11.54 26.12 9.57
CA MET A 129 -10.39 25.78 10.43
C MET A 129 -10.32 24.38 11.05
N MET A 130 -9.78 23.43 10.30
CA MET A 130 -9.57 22.01 10.66
C MET A 130 -8.80 21.82 11.98
N GLY A 131 -9.29 20.92 12.84
CA GLY A 131 -8.67 20.58 14.13
C GLY A 131 -8.95 21.56 15.27
N MET A 132 -9.48 22.75 14.99
CA MET A 132 -9.76 23.76 16.02
C MET A 132 -10.82 23.28 17.04
N ALA A 133 -10.57 23.56 18.31
CA ALA A 133 -11.54 23.39 19.38
C ALA A 133 -12.69 24.40 19.24
N THR A 134 -13.92 23.90 19.39
CA THR A 134 -15.13 24.73 19.43
C THR A 134 -15.16 25.62 20.68
N PRO A 135 -15.90 26.74 20.68
CA PRO A 135 -16.10 27.57 21.88
C PRO A 135 -16.62 26.78 23.09
N GLU A 136 -17.46 25.77 22.86
CA GLU A 136 -17.97 24.86 23.88
C GLU A 136 -16.87 23.95 24.45
N GLN A 137 -16.01 23.37 23.60
CA GLN A 137 -14.85 22.57 24.03
C GLN A 137 -13.84 23.43 24.81
N MET A 138 -13.59 24.67 24.38
CA MET A 138 -12.74 25.62 25.11
C MET A 138 -13.32 25.97 26.49
N ALA A 139 -14.65 26.16 26.59
CA ALA A 139 -15.31 26.38 27.88
C ALA A 139 -15.26 25.14 28.79
N GLN A 140 -15.37 23.95 28.21
CA GLN A 140 -15.25 22.67 28.93
C GLN A 140 -13.83 22.42 29.44
N LEU A 141 -12.83 22.66 28.59
CA LEU A 141 -11.42 22.58 28.96
C LEU A 141 -11.11 23.51 30.13
N ALA A 142 -11.55 24.77 30.06
CA ALA A 142 -11.39 25.76 31.14
C ALA A 142 -12.12 25.39 32.46
N ALA A 143 -13.13 24.53 32.41
CA ALA A 143 -13.87 24.06 33.58
C ALA A 143 -13.28 22.78 34.22
N SER A 144 -12.44 22.02 33.50
CA SER A 144 -11.84 20.75 33.94
C SER A 144 -10.60 20.93 34.85
N GLN A 145 -10.21 19.88 35.60
CA GLN A 145 -9.02 19.84 36.47
C GLN A 145 -8.45 18.40 36.60
N GLY A 146 -7.15 18.26 36.88
CA GLY A 146 -6.51 16.97 37.17
C GLY A 146 -6.47 16.04 35.95
N THR A 147 -6.59 14.73 36.14
CA THR A 147 -6.51 13.75 35.04
C THR A 147 -7.58 13.96 33.96
N ASP A 148 -8.76 14.46 34.33
CA ASP A 148 -9.83 14.80 33.37
C ASP A 148 -9.43 16.00 32.49
N PHE A 149 -8.65 16.94 33.04
CA PHE A 149 -8.03 18.03 32.27
C PHE A 149 -6.91 17.49 31.40
N ASP A 150 -6.04 16.61 31.91
CA ASP A 150 -4.93 16.04 31.15
C ASP A 150 -5.41 15.32 29.90
N GLN A 151 -6.42 14.45 30.04
CA GLN A 151 -6.98 13.71 28.92
C GLN A 151 -7.65 14.63 27.90
N LEU A 152 -8.46 15.60 28.36
CA LEU A 152 -9.16 16.52 27.46
C LEU A 152 -8.18 17.47 26.74
N PHE A 153 -7.13 17.95 27.42
CA PHE A 153 -6.08 18.76 26.81
C PHE A 153 -5.31 17.95 25.76
N LEU A 154 -4.87 16.74 26.09
CA LEU A 154 -4.13 15.88 25.16
C LEU A 154 -5.00 15.54 23.92
N THR A 155 -6.26 15.18 24.11
CA THR A 155 -7.17 14.90 22.98
C THR A 155 -7.42 16.12 22.09
N LEU A 156 -7.69 17.28 22.69
CA LEU A 156 -7.92 18.51 21.91
C LEU A 156 -6.66 19.00 21.21
N MET A 157 -5.50 18.93 21.87
CA MET A 157 -4.22 19.37 21.30
C MET A 157 -3.74 18.41 20.21
N VAL A 158 -3.88 17.09 20.38
CA VAL A 158 -3.62 16.12 19.29
C VAL A 158 -4.52 16.41 18.08
N THR A 159 -5.82 16.63 18.30
CA THR A 159 -6.76 16.94 17.19
C THR A 159 -6.44 18.28 16.52
N HIS A 160 -6.02 19.27 17.30
CA HIS A 160 -5.62 20.58 16.82
C HIS A 160 -4.36 20.50 15.94
N HIS A 161 -3.35 19.79 16.42
CA HIS A 161 -2.10 19.54 15.70
C HIS A 161 -2.30 18.71 14.43
N GLU A 162 -3.17 17.68 14.47
CA GLU A 162 -3.58 16.92 13.26
C GLU A 162 -4.27 17.84 12.23
N GLY A 163 -4.99 18.87 12.68
CA GLY A 163 -5.56 19.91 11.84
C GLY A 163 -4.52 20.76 11.13
N ALA A 164 -3.48 21.22 11.85
CA ALA A 164 -2.37 21.98 11.28
C ALA A 164 -1.60 21.17 10.23
N VAL A 165 -1.31 19.89 10.52
CA VAL A 165 -0.65 18.98 9.59
C VAL A 165 -1.51 18.72 8.34
N THR A 166 -2.83 18.62 8.49
CA THR A 166 -3.74 18.49 7.35
C THR A 166 -3.73 19.74 6.47
N MET A 167 -3.74 20.94 7.06
CA MET A 167 -3.63 22.20 6.30
C MET A 167 -2.29 22.31 5.54
N VAL A 168 -1.20 21.80 6.12
CA VAL A 168 0.09 21.68 5.45
C VAL A 168 0.01 20.69 4.27
N ASN A 169 -0.58 19.52 4.45
CA ASN A 169 -0.74 18.53 3.39
C ASN A 169 -1.58 19.07 2.23
N ASP A 170 -2.71 19.73 2.52
CA ASP A 170 -3.57 20.36 1.52
C ASP A 170 -2.82 21.45 0.73
N LEU A 171 -1.93 22.21 1.40
CA LEU A 171 -1.02 23.14 0.73
C LEU A 171 -0.10 22.37 -0.21
N LEU A 172 0.61 21.34 0.27
CA LEU A 172 1.61 20.58 -0.50
C LEU A 172 1.03 19.78 -1.68
N GLU A 173 -0.26 19.47 -1.67
CA GLU A 173 -0.96 18.82 -2.78
C GLU A 173 -1.22 19.75 -3.98
N GLN A 174 -1.16 21.07 -3.80
CA GLN A 174 -1.42 22.02 -4.88
C GLN A 174 -0.24 22.10 -5.87
N PRO A 175 -0.48 22.00 -7.19
CA PRO A 175 0.58 22.12 -8.19
C PRO A 175 1.30 23.46 -8.13
N GLY A 176 2.57 23.43 -7.74
CA GLY A 176 3.40 24.62 -7.67
C GLY A 176 3.50 25.21 -6.26
N SER A 177 2.83 24.72 -5.23
CA SER A 177 2.88 25.31 -3.88
C SER A 177 4.10 24.90 -3.03
N ALA A 178 4.41 25.71 -2.03
CA ALA A 178 5.48 25.61 -1.05
C ALA A 178 6.88 25.38 -1.64
N TYR A 179 7.22 25.90 -2.83
CA TYR A 179 8.61 25.80 -3.31
C TYR A 179 9.48 27.00 -2.90
N ASP A 180 8.94 28.05 -2.26
CA ASP A 180 9.77 29.09 -1.66
C ASP A 180 10.52 28.45 -0.49
N PRO A 181 11.86 28.38 -0.50
CA PRO A 181 12.59 27.58 0.49
C PRO A 181 12.31 28.01 1.94
N VAL A 182 12.03 29.29 2.15
CA VAL A 182 11.73 29.85 3.48
C VAL A 182 10.30 29.50 3.92
N LEU A 183 9.33 29.48 2.99
CA LEU A 183 7.99 28.96 3.27
C LEU A 183 8.00 27.45 3.52
N PHE A 184 8.77 26.72 2.71
CA PHE A 184 8.88 25.27 2.83
C PHE A 184 9.50 24.84 4.16
N GLU A 185 10.57 25.52 4.58
CA GLU A 185 11.20 25.37 5.90
C GLU A 185 10.17 25.57 7.00
N PHE A 186 9.45 26.68 6.99
CA PHE A 186 8.39 26.97 7.95
C PHE A 186 7.24 25.94 7.96
N VAL A 187 6.77 25.50 6.80
CA VAL A 187 5.73 24.49 6.66
C VAL A 187 6.20 23.14 7.22
N ASN A 188 7.47 22.81 7.05
CA ASN A 188 8.09 21.61 7.63
C ASN A 188 8.28 21.75 9.14
N ASP A 189 8.65 22.92 9.64
CA ASP A 189 8.78 23.18 11.08
C ASP A 189 7.45 22.94 11.79
N ILE A 190 6.34 23.44 11.21
CA ILE A 190 4.99 23.13 11.70
C ILE A 190 4.77 21.61 11.73
N VAL A 191 5.02 20.89 10.63
CA VAL A 191 4.80 19.44 10.61
C VAL A 191 5.67 18.73 11.63
N ASN A 192 6.95 19.09 11.75
CA ASN A 192 7.91 18.45 12.62
C ASN A 192 7.57 18.68 14.10
N ASP A 193 7.36 19.94 14.50
CA ASP A 193 7.05 20.27 15.88
C ASP A 193 5.70 19.69 16.28
N GLN A 194 4.67 19.87 15.45
CA GLN A 194 3.33 19.40 15.77
C GLN A 194 3.27 17.85 15.76
N THR A 195 4.01 17.17 14.88
CA THR A 195 4.09 15.69 14.86
C THR A 195 4.88 15.15 16.04
N ALA A 196 6.01 15.78 16.42
CA ALA A 196 6.78 15.37 17.61
C ALA A 196 5.99 15.59 18.91
N GLU A 197 5.15 16.62 18.94
CA GLU A 197 4.21 16.84 20.04
C GLU A 197 3.10 15.79 20.05
N ILE A 198 2.51 15.43 18.89
CA ILE A 198 1.57 14.31 18.75
C ILE A 198 2.21 12.99 19.22
N GLU A 199 3.42 12.68 18.76
CA GLU A 199 4.14 11.45 19.09
C GLU A 199 4.38 11.32 20.59
N ARG A 200 4.87 12.38 21.27
CA ARG A 200 5.03 12.36 22.73
C ARG A 200 3.69 12.16 23.44
N MET A 201 2.60 12.72 22.92
CA MET A 201 1.27 12.52 23.45
C MET A 201 0.76 11.08 23.20
N ASN A 202 1.12 10.44 22.08
CA ASN A 202 0.73 9.09 21.70
C ASN A 202 1.61 7.97 22.29
N ASP A 203 2.91 8.18 22.52
CA ASP A 203 3.79 7.27 23.24
C ASP A 203 3.36 7.08 24.70
N MET A 204 2.86 8.17 25.30
CA MET A 204 2.20 8.13 26.60
C MET A 204 0.95 7.25 26.59
N LEU A 205 0.35 6.98 25.42
CA LEU A 205 -0.78 6.06 25.22
C LEU A 205 -0.34 4.63 24.81
N ALA A 206 0.71 4.47 23.99
CA ALA A 206 1.07 3.21 23.33
C ALA A 206 1.87 2.20 24.17
N GLY A 207 2.60 2.63 25.22
CA GLY A 207 3.40 1.79 26.12
C GLY A 207 2.65 0.74 26.97
N LEU A 208 1.48 0.29 26.51
CA LEU A 208 0.52 -0.59 27.19
C LEU A 208 0.20 -1.90 26.42
N SER A 209 0.72 -2.13 25.20
CA SER A 209 0.38 -3.30 24.33
C SER A 209 1.24 -4.57 24.58
N SER A 210 0.72 -5.77 24.22
CA SER A 210 1.41 -7.07 24.37
C SER A 210 1.68 -7.85 23.06
N ASP A 211 1.37 -7.31 21.88
CA ASP A 211 1.72 -7.92 20.58
C ASP A 211 3.21 -7.72 20.29
N PRO A 212 3.97 -8.74 19.86
CA PRO A 212 5.42 -8.64 19.60
C PRO A 212 5.80 -7.73 18.42
N ARG A 213 4.84 -7.33 17.58
CA ARG A 213 5.03 -6.31 16.53
C ARG A 213 5.02 -4.88 17.09
N GLY A 214 4.48 -4.68 18.30
CA GLY A 214 4.47 -3.38 18.95
C GLY A 214 5.89 -2.93 19.32
N GLY A 215 6.35 -1.83 18.71
CA GLY A 215 7.65 -1.23 19.00
C GLY A 215 8.85 -1.94 18.34
N LEU A 216 8.66 -2.52 17.15
CA LEU A 216 9.78 -2.99 16.33
C LEU A 216 10.74 -1.82 16.02
N VAL A 217 12.04 -2.09 16.09
CA VAL A 217 13.06 -1.07 15.82
C VAL A 217 13.00 -0.64 14.35
N ALA A 218 13.09 0.66 14.09
CA ALA A 218 13.11 1.21 12.74
C ALA A 218 14.36 0.78 11.96
N GLY A 219 14.27 0.75 10.63
CA GLY A 219 15.42 0.54 9.75
C GLY A 219 15.04 0.19 8.30
N PHE A 220 15.80 0.67 7.33
CA PHE A 220 15.54 0.34 5.93
C PHE A 220 15.88 -1.13 5.61
N ARG A 221 17.01 -1.65 6.07
CA ARG A 221 17.45 -3.04 5.81
C ARG A 221 17.65 -3.89 7.06
N ASP A 222 17.63 -3.24 8.22
CA ASP A 222 17.94 -3.80 9.52
C ASP A 222 16.87 -3.46 10.57
N ALA A 223 15.66 -3.09 10.11
CA ALA A 223 14.50 -3.00 10.97
C ALA A 223 14.31 -4.28 11.79
N GLY A 224 13.78 -4.12 13.01
CA GLY A 224 13.30 -5.24 13.79
C GLY A 224 12.22 -5.98 13.02
N GLU A 225 12.25 -7.32 13.09
CA GLU A 225 11.27 -8.17 12.40
C GLU A 225 10.52 -9.04 13.41
N ALA A 226 9.24 -9.26 13.17
CA ALA A 226 8.44 -10.25 13.88
C ALA A 226 7.84 -11.22 12.86
N ILE A 227 7.96 -12.52 13.12
CA ILE A 227 7.45 -13.55 12.23
C ILE A 227 6.79 -14.66 13.04
N SER A 228 5.62 -15.11 12.60
CA SER A 228 4.86 -16.22 13.21
C SER A 228 4.33 -17.16 12.14
N ASN A 229 4.51 -18.46 12.35
CA ASN A 229 4.05 -19.55 11.47
C ASN A 229 4.49 -19.43 9.99
N LEU A 230 5.56 -18.67 9.75
CA LEU A 230 6.15 -18.42 8.43
C LEU A 230 7.66 -18.54 8.52
N THR A 231 8.28 -18.76 7.37
CA THR A 231 9.73 -18.59 7.18
C THR A 231 9.94 -17.64 6.02
N LEU A 232 10.69 -16.56 6.26
CA LEU A 232 11.24 -15.72 5.20
C LEU A 232 12.33 -16.52 4.49
N VAL A 233 12.03 -16.97 3.27
CA VAL A 233 12.89 -17.83 2.45
C VAL A 233 13.93 -17.00 1.71
N ALA A 234 13.50 -15.87 1.15
CA ALA A 234 14.37 -14.94 0.44
C ALA A 234 13.86 -13.51 0.60
N SER A 235 14.79 -12.56 0.60
CA SER A 235 14.53 -11.13 0.48
C SER A 235 15.48 -10.57 -0.58
N LEU A 236 14.92 -10.00 -1.64
CA LEU A 236 15.64 -9.47 -2.78
C LEU A 236 15.44 -7.95 -2.84
N PRO A 237 16.52 -7.14 -2.88
CA PRO A 237 16.38 -5.70 -3.03
C PRO A 237 15.84 -5.33 -4.41
N LYS A 238 15.31 -4.11 -4.54
CA LYS A 238 14.92 -3.58 -5.86
C LYS A 238 16.10 -3.62 -6.86
N PRO A 239 15.85 -3.95 -8.13
CA PRO A 239 16.89 -4.02 -9.14
C PRO A 239 17.42 -2.63 -9.52
N PRO A 240 18.67 -2.54 -10.05
CA PRO A 240 19.22 -1.27 -10.52
C PRO A 240 18.31 -0.56 -11.53
N GLY A 241 18.14 0.75 -11.39
CA GLY A 241 17.24 1.56 -12.22
C GLY A 241 15.80 1.66 -11.68
N PHE A 242 15.48 0.96 -10.59
CA PHE A 242 14.20 0.98 -9.88
C PHE A 242 14.33 1.47 -8.43
N PHE A 243 15.39 2.24 -8.16
CA PHE A 243 15.58 3.02 -6.94
C PHE A 243 16.62 4.11 -7.23
N ASP A 244 16.65 5.15 -6.39
CA ASP A 244 17.74 6.11 -6.38
C ASP A 244 18.91 5.54 -5.57
N PRO A 245 20.10 5.32 -6.17
CA PRO A 245 21.26 4.82 -5.43
C PRO A 245 21.73 5.70 -4.27
N GLU A 246 21.52 7.02 -4.36
CA GLU A 246 21.89 7.97 -3.30
C GLU A 246 20.77 8.09 -2.25
N ASN A 247 19.57 7.59 -2.56
CA ASN A 247 18.42 7.62 -1.66
C ASN A 247 17.55 6.35 -1.81
N PRO A 248 18.08 5.17 -1.43
CA PRO A 248 17.43 3.88 -1.72
C PRO A 248 16.16 3.65 -0.89
N ALA A 249 16.06 4.30 0.28
CA ALA A 249 14.88 4.25 1.14
C ALA A 249 13.79 5.26 0.71
N GLY A 250 14.06 6.10 -0.30
CA GLY A 250 13.11 7.12 -0.74
C GLY A 250 12.86 8.20 0.32
N LEU A 251 13.88 8.47 1.15
CA LEU A 251 13.83 9.52 2.17
C LEU A 251 13.56 10.88 1.53
N PRO A 252 12.97 11.82 2.26
CA PRO A 252 12.89 13.20 1.79
C PRO A 252 14.32 13.78 1.55
N PRO A 253 14.60 14.55 0.47
CA PRO A 253 15.93 15.06 0.13
C PRO A 253 16.52 16.01 1.17
N LEU A 254 17.79 15.85 1.53
CA LEU A 254 18.51 16.73 2.47
C LEU A 254 18.64 18.19 2.00
N ILE A 255 18.48 19.14 2.92
CA ILE A 255 18.75 20.57 2.70
C ILE A 255 20.25 20.81 2.97
N GLU A 256 21.02 21.15 1.94
CA GLU A 256 22.45 21.48 2.14
C GLU A 256 22.61 22.84 2.83
N PRO A 257 23.44 22.96 3.89
CA PRO A 257 23.76 24.25 4.47
C PRO A 257 24.54 25.11 3.46
N LYS A 258 24.09 26.36 3.25
CA LYS A 258 24.74 27.33 2.35
C LYS A 258 26.21 27.49 2.75
N LYS A 259 27.14 27.19 1.84
CA LYS A 259 28.55 27.60 1.98
C LYS A 259 28.63 29.13 1.87
N ASP A 260 29.12 29.76 2.92
CA ASP A 260 29.36 31.20 3.00
C ASP A 260 30.14 31.73 1.78
N ASP A 261 29.53 32.64 1.02
CA ASP A 261 30.20 33.49 0.02
C ASP A 261 31.05 34.56 0.73
N ALA A 262 32.10 34.13 1.43
CA ALA A 262 33.13 35.03 1.97
C ALA A 262 34.22 35.29 0.91
N ALA A 263 33.87 35.79 -0.27
CA ALA A 263 34.85 36.27 -1.26
C ALA A 263 34.24 37.19 -2.34
N ALA A 264 33.38 38.14 -2.00
CA ALA A 264 33.03 39.23 -2.92
C ALA A 264 32.60 40.48 -2.15
N ASP A 265 33.57 41.21 -1.59
CA ASP A 265 33.50 42.67 -1.48
C ASP A 265 34.85 43.21 -1.00
N ALA A 266 35.76 43.37 -1.96
CA ALA A 266 36.94 44.18 -1.80
C ALA A 266 37.10 45.04 -3.06
N ASP A 267 36.16 45.95 -3.29
CA ASP A 267 36.53 47.26 -3.82
C ASP A 267 35.41 48.30 -3.65
N THR A 268 35.84 49.52 -3.39
CA THR A 268 35.09 50.80 -3.41
C THR A 268 34.16 51.12 -2.22
N ASP A 269 34.69 51.87 -1.25
CA ASP A 269 34.10 53.18 -0.98
C ASP A 269 35.10 54.18 -0.36
N GLU A 270 35.30 55.30 -1.06
CA GLU A 270 36.01 56.49 -0.60
C GLU A 270 34.98 57.53 -0.13
N HIS A 271 35.21 58.09 1.06
CA HIS A 271 35.00 59.48 1.51
C HIS A 271 34.13 59.73 2.76
N MET A 272 34.85 60.22 3.80
CA MET A 272 34.56 61.38 4.68
C MET A 272 33.33 61.33 5.61
N HIS A 273 33.30 61.82 6.85
CA HIS A 273 34.21 62.38 7.85
C HIS A 273 33.32 62.71 9.08
N HIS A 274 33.68 62.37 10.32
CA HIS A 274 33.96 63.33 11.42
C HIS A 274 34.12 62.66 12.80
N GLU A 275 35.05 63.25 13.57
CA GLU A 275 35.71 62.80 14.81
C GLU A 275 34.91 63.02 16.11
N GLY A 276 35.30 62.31 17.19
CA GLY A 276 35.51 62.96 18.49
C GLY A 276 35.29 62.17 19.80
N HIS A 277 36.40 61.68 20.40
CA HIS A 277 36.70 61.46 21.85
C HIS A 277 35.92 60.40 22.66
N GLY A 278 36.49 59.58 23.57
CA GLY A 278 37.83 59.42 24.14
C GLY A 278 37.77 58.60 25.46
N ASP A 279 38.67 57.61 25.59
CA ASP A 279 39.30 56.96 26.77
C ASP A 279 38.54 56.67 28.10
N HIS A 280 38.59 55.41 28.57
CA HIS A 280 39.43 54.95 29.71
C HIS A 280 39.18 53.48 30.17
N ASP A 281 40.26 52.68 30.12
CA ASP A 281 40.85 51.77 31.13
C ASP A 281 40.17 50.50 31.72
N HIS A 282 40.73 49.35 31.29
CA HIS A 282 41.44 48.28 32.05
C HIS A 282 40.84 47.56 33.29
N ALA A 283 40.63 46.23 33.13
CA ALA A 283 41.21 45.11 33.94
C ALA A 283 40.76 43.75 33.33
N ALA A 284 41.57 42.98 32.58
CA ALA A 284 42.56 41.95 33.02
C ALA A 284 41.99 40.98 34.07
N MET A 285 41.45 39.82 33.66
CA MET A 285 42.12 38.51 33.46
C MET A 285 42.80 37.95 34.70
N GLU A 286 42.20 36.90 35.30
CA GLU A 286 42.82 35.60 35.63
C GLU A 286 41.88 34.74 36.50
N ALA A 287 41.32 33.69 35.90
CA ALA A 287 40.99 32.38 36.50
C ALA A 287 40.53 31.45 35.37
N GLU A 288 41.45 30.63 34.87
CA GLU A 288 41.38 29.15 34.96
C GLU A 288 40.30 28.56 34.04
N GLU A 289 40.62 28.23 32.78
CA GLU A 289 41.33 27.01 32.41
C GLU A 289 40.60 25.73 32.85
N THR A 290 39.37 25.55 32.38
CA THR A 290 38.74 24.24 32.16
C THR A 290 37.71 24.39 31.03
N ALA A 291 37.51 23.36 30.21
CA ALA A 291 36.61 23.27 29.05
C ALA A 291 37.11 23.92 27.74
N ARG A 292 38.08 23.26 27.10
CA ARG A 292 38.26 23.30 25.64
C ARG A 292 38.58 21.89 25.14
N GLU A 293 37.55 21.05 25.14
CA GLU A 293 37.40 19.86 24.31
C GLU A 293 35.88 19.64 24.27
N ASP A 294 35.35 19.39 23.06
CA ASP A 294 33.95 19.16 22.71
C ASP A 294 33.06 20.40 22.53
N ASP A 295 33.16 21.03 21.35
CA ASP A 295 32.00 21.70 20.72
C ASP A 295 32.15 21.69 19.17
N GLN A 296 32.19 20.48 18.60
CA GLN A 296 32.00 20.24 17.17
C GLN A 296 31.02 19.07 16.98
N SER A 297 29.76 19.30 17.36
CA SER A 297 28.59 18.46 17.06
C SER A 297 27.37 19.31 17.45
N ASN A 298 26.41 19.72 16.63
CA ASN A 298 25.80 19.13 15.45
C ASN A 298 25.43 20.28 14.51
N ALA A 299 25.76 20.16 13.22
CA ALA A 299 24.89 20.76 12.21
C ALA A 299 23.68 19.81 12.13
N GLU A 300 22.50 20.26 12.58
CA GLU A 300 21.28 19.46 12.47
C GLU A 300 21.03 19.15 11.00
N THR A 301 20.75 17.88 10.73
CA THR A 301 20.54 17.39 9.37
C THR A 301 19.10 17.69 9.00
N GLU A 302 18.86 18.75 8.22
CA GLU A 302 17.52 19.13 7.76
C GLU A 302 17.11 18.31 6.53
N TRP A 303 15.94 17.68 6.60
CA TRP A 303 15.35 16.86 5.53
C TRP A 303 14.24 17.66 4.84
N GLY A 304 14.28 17.76 3.51
CA GLY A 304 13.28 18.45 2.70
C GLY A 304 12.15 17.52 2.26
N ALA A 305 10.90 17.89 2.46
CA ALA A 305 9.69 17.06 2.27
C ALA A 305 9.26 16.62 0.84
N ARG A 306 10.18 16.40 -0.12
CA ARG A 306 9.80 15.83 -1.44
C ARG A 306 10.05 14.33 -1.56
N SER A 307 9.01 13.55 -1.85
CA SER A 307 9.24 12.27 -2.51
C SER A 307 9.82 12.50 -3.92
N PRO A 308 10.78 11.68 -4.39
CA PRO A 308 11.41 11.87 -5.69
C PRO A 308 10.40 11.95 -6.84
N LEU A 309 10.65 12.82 -7.84
CA LEU A 309 9.92 12.93 -9.13
C LEU A 309 9.71 11.57 -9.83
N LEU A 310 10.54 10.60 -9.48
CA LEU A 310 10.49 9.20 -9.88
C LEU A 310 10.12 8.33 -8.67
N SER A 311 8.84 8.31 -8.26
CA SER A 311 8.38 7.24 -7.35
C SER A 311 8.70 5.88 -8.01
N PHE A 312 9.51 5.10 -7.30
CA PHE A 312 9.94 3.74 -7.65
C PHE A 312 9.19 2.70 -6.82
N SER A 313 7.97 3.01 -6.40
CA SER A 313 7.12 2.10 -5.65
C SER A 313 6.84 0.84 -6.46
N ASN A 314 7.18 -0.33 -5.90
CA ASN A 314 6.69 -1.59 -6.44
C ASN A 314 5.17 -1.68 -6.25
N THR A 315 4.52 -2.39 -7.15
CA THR A 315 3.07 -2.62 -7.09
C THR A 315 2.72 -4.09 -7.16
N ASP A 316 1.60 -4.44 -7.78
CA ASP A 316 1.15 -5.81 -7.97
C ASP A 316 2.09 -6.64 -8.85
N MET A 317 1.92 -7.96 -8.80
CA MET A 317 2.71 -8.92 -9.57
C MET A 317 1.84 -10.01 -10.20
N ALA A 318 2.23 -10.46 -11.40
CA ALA A 318 1.58 -11.51 -12.15
C ALA A 318 2.52 -12.69 -12.40
N PHE A 319 1.96 -13.89 -12.55
CA PHE A 319 2.69 -15.13 -12.77
C PHE A 319 2.18 -15.87 -14.00
N SER A 320 3.09 -16.46 -14.76
CA SER A 320 2.77 -17.40 -15.83
C SER A 320 3.82 -18.51 -15.91
N GLY A 321 3.48 -19.71 -15.45
CA GLY A 321 4.39 -20.84 -15.37
C GLY A 321 5.55 -20.53 -14.44
N ASP A 322 6.77 -20.50 -14.99
CA ASP A 322 8.00 -20.10 -14.29
C ASP A 322 8.31 -18.61 -14.41
N MET A 323 7.47 -17.81 -15.06
CA MET A 323 7.66 -16.36 -15.17
C MET A 323 6.91 -15.62 -14.07
N MET A 324 7.56 -14.62 -13.47
CA MET A 324 6.95 -13.67 -12.56
C MET A 324 7.28 -12.24 -13.01
N ILE A 325 6.30 -11.37 -13.08
CA ILE A 325 6.46 -9.95 -13.45
C ILE A 325 5.99 -9.08 -12.29
N VAL A 326 6.86 -8.20 -11.82
CA VAL A 326 6.57 -7.24 -10.74
C VAL A 326 6.37 -5.86 -11.34
N GLY A 327 5.19 -5.29 -11.13
CA GLY A 327 4.82 -3.94 -11.50
C GLY A 327 5.54 -2.88 -10.66
N ASN A 328 5.68 -1.69 -11.23
CA ASN A 328 6.28 -0.55 -10.55
C ASN A 328 5.83 0.77 -11.20
N TYR A 329 5.80 1.84 -10.41
CA TYR A 329 5.48 3.18 -10.89
C TYR A 329 6.41 3.67 -12.02
N HIS A 330 7.61 3.09 -12.12
CA HIS A 330 8.63 3.39 -13.13
C HIS A 330 8.67 2.41 -14.31
N GLY A 331 7.88 1.33 -14.30
CA GLY A 331 7.94 0.27 -15.30
C GLY A 331 7.60 -1.10 -14.72
N PHE A 332 8.38 -2.13 -15.05
CA PHE A 332 8.21 -3.46 -14.46
C PHE A 332 9.50 -4.28 -14.53
N ASN A 333 9.57 -5.35 -13.74
CA ASN A 333 10.71 -6.25 -13.67
C ASN A 333 10.25 -7.69 -13.95
N ILE A 334 10.97 -8.41 -14.81
CA ILE A 334 10.66 -9.80 -15.18
C ILE A 334 11.66 -10.74 -14.50
N TYR A 335 11.16 -11.79 -13.87
CA TYR A 335 11.93 -12.83 -13.19
C TYR A 335 11.56 -14.22 -13.73
N SER A 336 12.53 -15.13 -13.73
CA SER A 336 12.28 -16.58 -13.85
C SER A 336 12.36 -17.21 -12.46
N LEU A 337 11.36 -18.01 -12.12
CA LEU A 337 11.28 -18.80 -10.90
C LEU A 337 12.04 -20.12 -11.10
N SER A 338 12.97 -20.41 -10.20
CA SER A 338 13.58 -21.73 -10.07
C SER A 338 12.54 -22.77 -9.59
N ASP A 339 12.87 -24.07 -9.69
CA ASP A 339 12.03 -25.17 -9.20
C ASP A 339 11.64 -25.05 -7.70
N ASP A 340 12.44 -24.35 -6.90
CA ASP A 340 12.18 -24.07 -5.48
C ASP A 340 11.39 -22.77 -5.24
N GLY A 341 10.94 -22.12 -6.31
CA GLY A 341 10.19 -20.87 -6.31
C GLY A 341 11.06 -19.62 -6.18
N MET A 342 12.39 -19.72 -6.24
CA MET A 342 13.28 -18.57 -6.08
C MET A 342 13.32 -17.69 -7.34
N PRO A 343 13.09 -16.37 -7.22
CA PRO A 343 13.07 -15.48 -8.38
C PRO A 343 14.49 -15.08 -8.82
N ASN A 344 14.74 -15.20 -10.11
CA ASN A 344 15.97 -14.75 -10.77
C ASN A 344 15.64 -13.68 -11.80
N LEU A 345 16.18 -12.48 -11.63
CA LEU A 345 15.89 -11.35 -12.51
C LEU A 345 16.38 -11.61 -13.95
N ILE A 346 15.47 -11.45 -14.91
CA ILE A 346 15.73 -11.60 -16.36
C ILE A 346 15.99 -10.24 -17.00
N SER A 347 15.10 -9.28 -16.76
CA SER A 347 15.16 -7.94 -17.34
C SER A 347 14.39 -6.92 -16.51
N SER A 348 14.73 -5.66 -16.70
CA SER A 348 14.11 -4.51 -16.05
C SER A 348 13.64 -3.54 -17.13
N VAL A 349 12.34 -3.27 -17.21
CA VAL A 349 11.74 -2.45 -18.28
C VAL A 349 11.33 -1.09 -17.74
N VAL A 350 12.05 -0.05 -18.15
CA VAL A 350 11.78 1.33 -17.75
C VAL A 350 10.73 1.95 -18.67
N CYS A 351 9.55 2.21 -18.14
CA CYS A 351 8.46 2.87 -18.85
C CYS A 351 7.56 3.62 -17.86
N PRO A 352 7.97 4.84 -17.42
CA PRO A 352 7.28 5.56 -16.35
C PRO A 352 5.82 5.85 -16.67
N GLY A 353 5.00 5.83 -15.62
CA GLY A 353 3.55 6.02 -15.75
C GLY A 353 2.78 6.12 -14.44
N GLY A 354 3.33 5.66 -13.31
CA GLY A 354 2.58 5.53 -12.06
C GLY A 354 1.60 4.35 -12.07
N GLN A 355 1.18 3.91 -10.89
CA GLN A 355 0.51 2.61 -10.67
C GLN A 355 1.37 1.47 -11.19
N GLY A 356 1.13 0.99 -12.41
CA GLY A 356 1.97 -0.03 -13.01
C GLY A 356 1.60 -1.46 -12.63
N ASP A 357 0.36 -1.70 -12.22
CA ASP A 357 -0.19 -3.04 -12.01
C ASP A 357 -0.22 -3.81 -13.33
N VAL A 358 0.00 -5.12 -13.25
CA VAL A 358 0.32 -5.98 -14.39
C VAL A 358 -0.58 -7.21 -14.46
N SER A 359 -0.95 -7.62 -15.68
CA SER A 359 -1.56 -8.92 -15.97
C SER A 359 -0.93 -9.57 -17.20
N ILE A 360 -0.81 -10.90 -17.19
CA ILE A 360 -0.29 -11.71 -18.29
C ILE A 360 -1.44 -12.45 -18.99
N VAL A 361 -1.41 -12.46 -20.33
CA VAL A 361 -2.30 -13.31 -21.14
C VAL A 361 -1.52 -13.84 -22.34
N GLY A 362 -1.06 -15.10 -22.25
CA GLY A 362 -0.17 -15.70 -23.24
C GLY A 362 1.14 -14.91 -23.33
N ASP A 363 1.52 -14.50 -24.54
CA ASP A 363 2.73 -13.71 -24.79
C ASP A 363 2.53 -12.18 -24.60
N LEU A 364 1.40 -11.75 -24.02
CA LEU A 364 1.10 -10.35 -23.79
C LEU A 364 1.11 -9.99 -22.30
N LEU A 365 1.70 -8.84 -21.99
CA LEU A 365 1.62 -8.16 -20.70
C LEU A 365 0.77 -6.90 -20.84
N ILE A 366 -0.21 -6.75 -19.97
CA ILE A 366 -1.06 -5.55 -19.83
C ILE A 366 -0.57 -4.80 -18.60
N MET A 367 -0.42 -3.48 -18.70
CA MET A 367 0.07 -2.64 -17.60
C MET A 367 -0.78 -1.37 -17.44
N SER A 368 -1.21 -1.10 -16.21
CA SER A 368 -1.94 0.12 -15.83
C SER A 368 -1.02 1.35 -15.83
N VAL A 369 -1.53 2.48 -16.32
CA VAL A 369 -0.85 3.78 -16.25
C VAL A 369 -1.85 4.86 -15.84
N GLU A 370 -1.61 5.47 -14.69
CA GLU A 370 -2.51 6.47 -14.14
C GLU A 370 -1.97 7.90 -14.29
N GLN A 371 -0.69 8.13 -14.00
CA GLN A 371 -0.18 9.48 -13.76
C GLN A 371 0.08 10.26 -15.04
N THR A 372 -0.05 11.58 -14.94
CA THR A 372 0.11 12.53 -16.07
C THR A 372 1.53 12.56 -16.64
N ARG A 373 2.54 12.09 -15.90
CA ARG A 373 3.93 11.99 -16.39
C ARG A 373 4.15 10.87 -17.41
N GLY A 374 3.20 9.95 -17.56
CA GLY A 374 3.28 8.87 -18.53
C GLY A 374 3.38 9.39 -19.96
N ARG A 375 4.24 8.77 -20.77
CA ARG A 375 4.41 9.11 -22.19
C ARG A 375 4.07 7.94 -23.10
N VAL A 376 3.61 8.26 -24.30
CA VAL A 376 3.29 7.29 -25.37
C VAL A 376 4.53 6.48 -25.78
N ASP A 377 5.73 7.07 -25.65
CA ASP A 377 7.01 6.50 -26.07
C ASP A 377 7.86 5.92 -24.92
N CYS A 378 7.28 5.72 -23.73
CA CYS A 378 8.01 5.35 -22.51
C CYS A 378 9.16 6.32 -22.14
N GLY A 379 9.13 7.58 -22.62
CA GLY A 379 10.14 8.59 -22.31
C GLY A 379 10.20 8.91 -20.81
N ARG A 380 11.39 9.28 -20.32
CA ARG A 380 11.67 9.60 -18.91
C ARG A 380 11.66 11.10 -18.60
N GLN A 381 11.50 11.92 -19.63
CA GLN A 381 11.52 13.39 -19.57
C GLN A 381 10.25 14.01 -18.97
N GLY A 382 9.23 13.21 -18.63
CA GLY A 382 7.93 13.70 -18.17
C GLY A 382 7.20 14.57 -19.21
N ILE A 383 6.14 15.25 -18.75
CA ILE A 383 5.35 16.21 -19.53
C ILE A 383 4.95 17.37 -18.63
N ALA A 384 5.36 18.57 -18.99
CA ALA A 384 5.07 19.80 -18.25
C ALA A 384 3.86 20.58 -18.80
N ASP A 385 3.53 20.40 -20.08
CA ASP A 385 2.37 21.06 -20.70
C ASP A 385 1.07 20.55 -20.07
N GLU A 386 0.02 21.38 -20.01
CA GLU A 386 -1.31 20.96 -19.54
C GLU A 386 -1.98 19.98 -20.52
N VAL A 387 -1.91 20.28 -21.82
CA VAL A 387 -2.40 19.43 -22.91
C VAL A 387 -1.22 18.97 -23.76
N SER A 388 -1.03 17.65 -23.91
CA SER A 388 0.09 17.13 -24.70
C SER A 388 -0.26 15.87 -25.48
N ALA A 389 0.11 15.84 -26.76
CA ALA A 389 0.00 14.66 -27.61
C ALA A 389 0.97 13.53 -27.21
N ASP A 390 2.02 13.86 -26.45
CA ASP A 390 2.97 12.88 -25.93
C ASP A 390 2.44 12.17 -24.66
N ARG A 391 1.37 12.69 -24.03
CA ARG A 391 0.85 12.17 -22.75
C ARG A 391 0.15 10.86 -22.91
N PHE A 392 0.43 9.94 -21.99
CA PHE A 392 -0.23 8.66 -21.89
C PHE A 392 -0.74 8.39 -20.47
N ARG A 393 -2.00 7.96 -20.38
CA ARG A 393 -2.66 7.34 -19.22
C ARG A 393 -3.73 6.37 -19.77
N GLY A 394 -3.83 5.18 -19.18
CA GLY A 394 -4.65 4.08 -19.66
C GLY A 394 -3.87 2.77 -19.65
N LEU A 395 -4.15 1.86 -20.58
CA LEU A 395 -3.50 0.53 -20.63
C LEU A 395 -2.37 0.47 -21.65
N ARG A 396 -1.18 0.01 -21.23
CA ARG A 396 -0.10 -0.38 -22.15
C ARG A 396 -0.12 -1.88 -22.38
N ILE A 397 0.26 -2.29 -23.59
CA ILE A 397 0.30 -3.69 -23.98
C ILE A 397 1.69 -3.99 -24.54
N PHE A 398 2.37 -4.94 -23.92
CA PHE A 398 3.71 -5.38 -24.30
C PHE A 398 3.68 -6.83 -24.80
N ASP A 399 4.45 -7.10 -25.84
CA ASP A 399 4.83 -8.45 -26.26
C ASP A 399 6.03 -8.88 -25.41
N ILE A 400 5.85 -9.98 -24.68
CA ILE A 400 6.81 -10.58 -23.75
C ILE A 400 7.28 -11.97 -24.21
N SER A 401 7.04 -12.34 -25.48
CA SER A 401 7.53 -13.60 -26.05
C SER A 401 9.06 -13.77 -25.95
N ASP A 402 9.81 -12.65 -25.96
CA ASP A 402 11.19 -12.58 -25.46
C ASP A 402 11.24 -11.74 -24.17
N PRO A 403 11.27 -12.38 -22.98
CA PRO A 403 11.26 -11.66 -21.71
C PRO A 403 12.53 -10.83 -21.47
N ARG A 404 13.57 -10.98 -22.30
CA ARG A 404 14.78 -10.15 -22.20
C ARG A 404 14.66 -8.81 -22.94
N LEU A 405 13.73 -8.72 -23.89
CA LEU A 405 13.51 -7.53 -24.69
C LEU A 405 12.02 -7.28 -24.96
N PRO A 406 11.20 -7.02 -23.91
CA PRO A 406 9.80 -6.70 -24.09
C PRO A 406 9.59 -5.49 -24.99
N ARG A 407 8.55 -5.53 -25.82
CA ARG A 407 8.24 -4.47 -26.78
C ARG A 407 6.81 -4.01 -26.62
N GLN A 408 6.58 -2.70 -26.53
CA GLN A 408 5.23 -2.14 -26.55
C GLN A 408 4.61 -2.37 -27.94
N VAL A 409 3.47 -3.06 -27.99
CA VAL A 409 2.77 -3.45 -29.23
C VAL A 409 1.38 -2.83 -29.35
N GLY A 410 0.85 -2.29 -28.25
CA GLY A 410 -0.43 -1.60 -28.23
C GLY A 410 -0.54 -0.68 -27.02
N GLN A 411 -1.54 0.21 -27.07
CA GLN A 411 -1.92 1.02 -25.93
C GLN A 411 -3.36 1.52 -26.09
N VAL A 412 -4.04 1.78 -24.98
CA VAL A 412 -5.39 2.36 -24.95
C VAL A 412 -5.38 3.59 -24.05
N GLN A 413 -5.68 4.75 -24.62
CA GLN A 413 -5.83 6.00 -23.87
C GLN A 413 -7.24 6.06 -23.26
N THR A 414 -7.33 6.39 -21.99
CA THR A 414 -8.61 6.49 -21.27
C THR A 414 -8.77 7.87 -20.64
N CYS A 415 -10.01 8.29 -20.42
CA CYS A 415 -10.31 9.62 -19.88
C CYS A 415 -9.83 9.83 -18.45
N ARG A 416 -9.69 8.76 -17.67
CA ARG A 416 -9.30 8.77 -16.25
C ARG A 416 -8.06 7.93 -15.96
N GLY A 417 -7.28 7.60 -16.99
CA GLY A 417 -6.14 6.69 -16.84
C GLY A 417 -6.57 5.26 -16.48
N SER A 418 -5.60 4.47 -16.05
CA SER A 418 -5.81 3.14 -15.51
C SER A 418 -5.08 3.07 -14.18
N HIS A 419 -5.85 2.92 -13.11
CA HIS A 419 -5.35 2.65 -11.78
C HIS A 419 -5.05 1.16 -11.65
N THR A 420 -6.09 0.35 -11.79
CA THR A 420 -6.03 -1.11 -11.94
C THR A 420 -6.77 -1.57 -13.19
N HIS A 421 -6.61 -2.85 -13.51
CA HIS A 421 -7.34 -3.51 -14.58
C HIS A 421 -7.56 -4.98 -14.25
N SER A 422 -8.60 -5.57 -14.85
CA SER A 422 -8.96 -6.98 -14.60
C SER A 422 -9.21 -7.69 -15.92
N VAL A 423 -8.53 -8.82 -16.13
CA VAL A 423 -8.73 -9.65 -17.32
C VAL A 423 -9.98 -10.51 -17.10
N VAL A 424 -11.07 -10.15 -17.78
CA VAL A 424 -12.39 -10.78 -17.61
C VAL A 424 -12.51 -12.07 -18.42
N ALA A 425 -11.97 -12.03 -19.64
CA ALA A 425 -11.98 -13.15 -20.57
C ALA A 425 -10.82 -13.00 -21.55
N GLY A 426 -10.22 -14.11 -21.97
CA GLY A 426 -9.25 -14.06 -23.06
C GLY A 426 -8.10 -15.05 -22.91
N PRO A 427 -7.50 -15.51 -24.03
CA PRO A 427 -7.96 -15.27 -25.40
C PRO A 427 -9.28 -16.01 -25.70
N THR A 428 -10.29 -15.30 -26.21
CA THR A 428 -11.55 -15.88 -26.69
C THR A 428 -11.31 -16.71 -27.96
N ASP A 429 -12.31 -17.47 -28.41
CA ASP A 429 -12.23 -18.25 -29.65
C ASP A 429 -11.91 -17.39 -30.90
N ASP A 430 -12.28 -16.11 -30.89
CA ASP A 430 -11.95 -15.14 -31.95
C ASP A 430 -10.64 -14.36 -31.70
N GLY A 431 -9.86 -14.76 -30.69
CA GLY A 431 -8.52 -14.26 -30.42
C GLY A 431 -8.48 -12.89 -29.77
N LYS A 432 -9.40 -12.62 -28.84
CA LYS A 432 -9.50 -11.34 -28.13
C LYS A 432 -9.37 -11.50 -26.63
N ILE A 433 -8.90 -10.44 -25.98
CA ILE A 433 -8.86 -10.31 -24.53
C ILE A 433 -9.79 -9.16 -24.15
N ILE A 434 -10.63 -9.39 -23.14
CA ILE A 434 -11.59 -8.44 -22.59
C ILE A 434 -11.12 -8.03 -21.21
N VAL A 435 -10.97 -6.72 -21.03
CA VAL A 435 -10.40 -6.13 -19.82
C VAL A 435 -11.36 -5.09 -19.27
N TYR A 436 -11.62 -5.13 -17.97
CA TYR A 436 -12.22 -4.00 -17.25
C TYR A 436 -11.13 -3.06 -16.77
N ASN A 437 -11.29 -1.77 -17.07
CA ASN A 437 -10.36 -0.74 -16.65
C ASN A 437 -10.97 0.14 -15.55
N SER A 438 -10.23 0.29 -14.45
CA SER A 438 -10.58 1.14 -13.33
C SER A 438 -9.74 2.42 -13.40
N GLY A 439 -10.33 3.53 -13.83
CA GLY A 439 -9.64 4.83 -13.88
C GLY A 439 -10.04 5.74 -12.72
N THR A 440 -9.09 6.13 -11.89
CA THR A 440 -9.29 6.96 -10.68
C THR A 440 -8.87 8.42 -10.89
N SER A 441 -7.97 8.70 -11.84
CA SER A 441 -7.44 10.05 -12.08
C SER A 441 -8.51 11.05 -12.53
N SER A 442 -8.15 12.33 -12.40
CA SER A 442 -8.92 13.45 -12.93
C SER A 442 -9.25 13.27 -14.40
N ILE A 443 -10.43 13.72 -14.81
CA ILE A 443 -10.88 13.66 -16.20
C ILE A 443 -10.00 14.58 -17.03
N ARG A 444 -9.57 14.12 -18.21
CA ARG A 444 -8.78 14.94 -19.14
C ARG A 444 -9.62 16.04 -19.78
N GLU A 445 -8.95 17.12 -20.14
CA GLU A 445 -9.49 18.12 -21.04
C GLU A 445 -9.90 17.50 -22.38
N GLU A 446 -11.03 17.94 -22.95
CA GLU A 446 -11.50 17.46 -24.25
C GLU A 446 -10.51 17.80 -25.38
N GLU A 447 -9.72 18.87 -25.23
CA GLU A 447 -8.63 19.23 -26.12
C GLU A 447 -7.49 18.20 -26.11
N GLU A 448 -7.26 17.52 -24.98
CA GLU A 448 -6.23 16.46 -24.87
C GLU A 448 -6.77 15.11 -25.37
N LEU A 449 -7.99 14.74 -24.99
CA LEU A 449 -8.63 13.52 -25.44
C LEU A 449 -10.13 13.75 -25.67
N ALA A 450 -10.52 13.78 -26.94
CA ALA A 450 -11.90 14.02 -27.33
C ALA A 450 -12.86 12.97 -26.72
N GLY A 451 -13.97 13.44 -26.15
CA GLY A 451 -14.98 12.58 -25.49
C GLY A 451 -14.81 12.44 -23.98
N CYS A 452 -13.77 13.03 -23.39
CA CYS A 452 -13.60 13.08 -21.94
C CYS A 452 -14.44 14.20 -21.32
N ILE A 453 -15.72 13.89 -21.13
CA ILE A 453 -16.69 14.84 -20.59
C ILE A 453 -16.66 14.78 -19.06
N GLY A 454 -16.56 15.95 -18.44
CA GLY A 454 -16.63 16.14 -17.00
C GLY A 454 -18.01 15.87 -16.39
N GLU A 455 -18.19 16.18 -15.11
CA GLU A 455 -19.50 16.14 -14.46
C GLU A 455 -20.31 17.39 -14.84
N VAL A 456 -21.04 17.30 -15.95
CA VAL A 456 -21.98 18.35 -16.39
C VAL A 456 -23.40 17.94 -16.01
N PRO A 457 -24.15 18.74 -15.23
CA PRO A 457 -25.51 18.39 -14.81
C PRO A 457 -26.43 18.04 -16.00
N GLY A 458 -26.95 16.82 -16.00
CA GLY A 458 -27.85 16.29 -17.04
C GLY A 458 -27.16 15.78 -18.30
N ASP A 459 -25.82 15.74 -18.34
CA ASP A 459 -25.07 15.07 -19.39
C ASP A 459 -24.62 13.69 -18.91
N ASP A 460 -25.33 12.66 -19.36
CA ASP A 460 -25.01 11.31 -18.94
C ASP A 460 -23.69 10.81 -19.54
N ARG A 461 -23.09 11.51 -20.52
CA ARG A 461 -21.86 11.07 -21.21
C ARG A 461 -20.57 11.26 -20.39
N THR A 462 -20.68 11.70 -19.15
CA THR A 462 -19.54 11.84 -18.24
C THR A 462 -18.69 10.58 -18.17
N ALA A 463 -17.37 10.76 -18.02
CA ALA A 463 -16.41 9.68 -17.78
C ALA A 463 -16.48 9.10 -16.35
N LEU A 464 -17.24 9.74 -15.46
CA LEU A 464 -17.55 9.20 -14.12
C LEU A 464 -18.64 8.13 -14.20
N PHE A 465 -18.78 7.37 -13.12
CA PHE A 465 -19.86 6.42 -12.90
C PHE A 465 -19.93 5.29 -13.95
N ARG A 466 -18.79 4.90 -14.52
CA ARG A 466 -18.68 3.88 -15.56
C ARG A 466 -17.50 2.96 -15.32
N ILE A 467 -17.56 1.78 -15.93
CA ILE A 467 -16.40 0.89 -16.10
C ILE A 467 -16.08 0.88 -17.59
N ASP A 468 -14.83 1.15 -17.96
CA ASP A 468 -14.40 1.02 -19.36
C ASP A 468 -14.11 -0.45 -19.67
N VAL A 469 -14.79 -0.98 -20.69
CA VAL A 469 -14.54 -2.32 -21.23
C VAL A 469 -13.64 -2.20 -22.45
N ILE A 470 -12.47 -2.81 -22.38
CA ILE A 470 -11.44 -2.75 -23.41
C ILE A 470 -11.31 -4.10 -24.10
N GLU A 471 -11.27 -4.08 -25.43
CA GLU A 471 -10.98 -5.25 -26.26
C GLU A 471 -9.55 -5.15 -26.80
N ILE A 472 -8.75 -6.19 -26.60
CA ILE A 472 -7.37 -6.32 -27.09
C ILE A 472 -7.31 -7.52 -28.07
N PRO A 473 -7.17 -7.28 -29.38
CA PRO A 473 -6.97 -8.36 -30.34
C PRO A 473 -5.56 -8.95 -30.21
N VAL A 474 -5.43 -10.23 -29.92
CA VAL A 474 -4.12 -10.89 -29.72
C VAL A 474 -3.25 -10.83 -30.99
N ALA A 475 -3.88 -10.97 -32.16
CA ALA A 475 -3.18 -10.94 -33.44
C ALA A 475 -2.69 -9.53 -33.86
N ASP A 476 -3.32 -8.48 -33.34
CA ASP A 476 -2.93 -7.08 -33.60
C ASP A 476 -3.30 -6.18 -32.40
N PRO A 477 -2.47 -6.19 -31.34
CA PRO A 477 -2.74 -5.41 -30.13
C PRO A 477 -2.77 -3.90 -30.36
N SER A 478 -2.28 -3.41 -31.51
CA SER A 478 -2.36 -1.99 -31.87
C SER A 478 -3.80 -1.51 -32.11
N GLN A 479 -4.73 -2.44 -32.36
CA GLN A 479 -6.15 -2.15 -32.58
C GLN A 479 -7.00 -2.15 -31.30
N SER A 480 -6.34 -2.24 -30.15
CA SER A 480 -6.99 -2.24 -28.84
C SER A 480 -7.76 -0.95 -28.61
N ARG A 481 -8.96 -1.06 -28.04
CA ARG A 481 -9.85 0.09 -27.84
C ARG A 481 -10.89 -0.17 -26.76
N ILE A 482 -11.40 0.91 -26.18
CA ILE A 482 -12.64 0.87 -25.41
C ILE A 482 -13.77 0.53 -26.37
N VAL A 483 -14.56 -0.49 -26.02
CA VAL A 483 -15.70 -0.96 -26.84
C VAL A 483 -17.03 -0.64 -26.18
N GLU A 484 -17.09 -0.56 -24.86
CA GLU A 484 -18.26 -0.23 -24.07
C GLU A 484 -17.81 0.53 -22.80
N SER A 485 -18.68 1.38 -22.25
CA SER A 485 -18.47 2.02 -20.94
C SER A 485 -19.77 2.00 -20.10
N PRO A 486 -20.19 0.85 -19.56
CA PRO A 486 -21.49 0.70 -18.90
C PRO A 486 -21.63 1.54 -17.63
N THR A 487 -22.81 2.14 -17.41
CA THR A 487 -23.15 2.96 -16.23
C THR A 487 -23.55 2.10 -15.04
N VAL A 488 -22.57 1.42 -14.44
CA VAL A 488 -22.83 0.38 -13.42
C VAL A 488 -23.29 0.89 -12.05
N PHE A 489 -23.16 2.20 -11.79
CA PHE A 489 -23.58 2.82 -10.53
C PHE A 489 -24.96 3.50 -10.62
N MET A 490 -25.61 3.41 -11.79
CA MET A 490 -26.90 4.01 -12.03
C MET A 490 -27.97 3.48 -11.07
N ASP A 491 -28.82 4.36 -10.55
CA ASP A 491 -30.01 3.98 -9.82
C ASP A 491 -31.02 3.37 -10.79
N THR A 492 -31.43 2.12 -10.54
CA THR A 492 -32.23 1.35 -11.50
C THR A 492 -33.67 1.82 -11.58
N GLU A 493 -34.17 2.54 -10.57
CA GLU A 493 -35.54 3.07 -10.54
C GLU A 493 -35.66 4.43 -11.24
N SER A 494 -34.76 5.36 -10.91
CA SER A 494 -34.77 6.74 -11.41
C SER A 494 -33.97 6.93 -12.69
N GLY A 495 -33.02 6.04 -13.00
CA GLY A 495 -32.09 6.17 -14.11
C GLY A 495 -30.98 7.20 -13.89
N GLN A 496 -30.81 7.72 -12.67
CA GLN A 496 -29.71 8.64 -12.35
C GLN A 496 -28.38 7.88 -12.32
N ILE A 497 -27.42 8.27 -13.15
CA ILE A 497 -26.12 7.58 -13.27
C ILE A 497 -25.29 7.61 -11.98
N ALA A 498 -25.40 8.70 -11.21
CA ALA A 498 -24.83 8.84 -9.87
C ALA A 498 -25.84 8.29 -8.83
N GLY A 499 -26.23 7.03 -8.98
CA GLY A 499 -27.30 6.42 -8.19
C GLY A 499 -26.90 5.86 -6.84
N LEU A 500 -25.61 5.84 -6.55
CA LEU A 500 -25.04 5.33 -5.30
C LEU A 500 -24.60 6.47 -4.37
N TRP A 501 -23.77 6.17 -3.37
CA TRP A 501 -23.36 7.12 -2.35
C TRP A 501 -22.71 8.37 -2.95
N GLN A 502 -23.17 9.54 -2.50
CA GLN A 502 -22.73 10.84 -3.02
C GLN A 502 -21.50 11.41 -2.29
N GLY A 503 -20.94 10.65 -1.34
CA GLY A 503 -19.85 11.09 -0.49
C GLY A 503 -20.34 11.91 0.71
N GLY A 504 -19.49 11.98 1.74
CA GLY A 504 -19.74 12.78 2.93
C GLY A 504 -19.74 11.96 4.22
N ASP A 505 -20.29 12.57 5.27
CA ASP A 505 -20.31 12.01 6.62
C ASP A 505 -21.52 11.08 6.80
N HIS A 506 -21.32 9.95 7.49
CA HIS A 506 -22.37 9.02 7.88
C HIS A 506 -23.02 9.35 9.24
N GLY A 507 -22.52 10.36 9.96
CA GLY A 507 -22.99 10.83 11.26
C GLY A 507 -21.93 10.70 12.36
N GLU A 508 -22.30 11.03 13.59
CA GLU A 508 -21.41 10.87 14.75
C GLU A 508 -20.92 9.41 14.88
N ASP A 509 -19.66 9.21 15.26
CA ASP A 509 -18.99 7.90 15.43
C ASP A 509 -18.85 7.05 14.14
N THR A 510 -18.88 7.68 12.97
CA THR A 510 -18.71 7.05 11.66
C THR A 510 -17.57 7.68 10.85
N GLN A 511 -17.15 7.00 9.79
CA GLN A 511 -16.15 7.55 8.87
C GLN A 511 -16.80 8.48 7.84
N ARG A 512 -16.04 9.45 7.36
CA ARG A 512 -16.39 10.21 6.15
C ARG A 512 -16.03 9.36 4.93
N SER A 513 -17.02 8.93 4.17
CA SER A 513 -16.82 8.03 3.03
C SER A 513 -16.79 8.80 1.71
N SER A 514 -15.96 8.33 0.79
CA SER A 514 -15.80 8.92 -0.54
C SER A 514 -17.03 8.73 -1.42
N ARG A 515 -17.20 9.59 -2.43
CA ARG A 515 -18.28 9.45 -3.42
C ARG A 515 -18.05 8.21 -4.28
N THR A 516 -19.12 7.51 -4.63
CA THR A 516 -19.09 6.35 -5.52
C THR A 516 -19.14 6.79 -6.99
N ASP A 517 -17.98 7.07 -7.58
CA ASP A 517 -17.87 7.50 -8.98
C ASP A 517 -16.89 6.69 -9.85
N HIS A 518 -16.18 5.73 -9.25
CA HIS A 518 -15.43 4.66 -9.92
C HIS A 518 -15.25 3.45 -9.00
N CYS A 519 -14.84 2.33 -9.61
CA CYS A 519 -14.20 1.24 -8.89
C CYS A 519 -12.70 1.50 -8.77
N HIS A 520 -12.14 1.33 -7.58
CA HIS A 520 -10.70 1.31 -7.36
C HIS A 520 -10.15 0.00 -7.90
N ASP A 521 -10.59 -1.13 -7.31
CA ASP A 521 -10.28 -2.48 -7.77
C ASP A 521 -11.55 -3.24 -8.14
N ILE A 522 -11.45 -4.12 -9.14
CA ILE A 522 -12.53 -5.03 -9.54
C ILE A 522 -11.97 -6.44 -9.63
N THR A 523 -12.26 -7.28 -8.65
CA THR A 523 -11.86 -8.70 -8.72
C THR A 523 -12.88 -9.50 -9.52
N VAL A 524 -12.45 -10.10 -10.61
CA VAL A 524 -13.29 -10.92 -11.49
C VAL A 524 -13.13 -12.40 -11.19
N PHE A 525 -14.24 -13.14 -11.24
CA PHE A 525 -14.29 -14.58 -11.07
C PHE A 525 -15.06 -15.20 -12.25
N PRO A 526 -14.43 -15.30 -13.44
CA PRO A 526 -15.12 -15.62 -14.70
C PRO A 526 -15.88 -16.94 -14.69
N GLU A 527 -15.32 -18.00 -14.09
CA GLU A 527 -15.96 -19.33 -14.01
C GLU A 527 -17.24 -19.32 -13.15
N LYS A 528 -17.35 -18.38 -12.21
CA LYS A 528 -18.55 -18.15 -11.40
C LYS A 528 -19.46 -17.08 -12.01
N GLN A 529 -19.03 -16.42 -13.08
CA GLN A 529 -19.72 -15.30 -13.72
C GLN A 529 -19.97 -14.12 -12.78
N LEU A 530 -19.08 -13.93 -11.80
CA LEU A 530 -19.17 -12.89 -10.78
C LEU A 530 -17.98 -11.94 -10.87
N ALA A 531 -18.18 -10.69 -10.48
CA ALA A 531 -17.10 -9.78 -10.12
C ALA A 531 -17.47 -9.00 -8.85
N ALA A 532 -16.48 -8.63 -8.04
CA ALA A 532 -16.64 -7.75 -6.89
C ALA A 532 -15.83 -6.49 -7.11
N GLY A 533 -16.50 -5.33 -7.13
CA GLY A 533 -15.87 -4.03 -7.22
C GLY A 533 -15.83 -3.36 -5.85
N ALA A 534 -14.65 -2.93 -5.44
CA ALA A 534 -14.47 -1.98 -4.35
C ALA A 534 -14.51 -0.59 -4.97
N CYS A 535 -15.65 0.08 -4.83
CA CYS A 535 -15.98 1.24 -5.65
C CYS A 535 -16.13 2.50 -4.84
N SER A 536 -14.98 2.94 -4.30
CA SER A 536 -14.77 4.20 -3.58
C SER A 536 -15.72 4.37 -2.39
N GLY A 537 -16.99 4.69 -2.61
CA GLY A 537 -18.01 4.75 -1.56
C GLY A 537 -18.83 3.47 -1.34
N ASN A 538 -18.76 2.46 -2.22
CA ASN A 538 -19.56 1.23 -2.09
C ASN A 538 -18.79 -0.05 -2.41
N GLY A 539 -19.14 -1.14 -1.74
CA GLY A 539 -18.83 -2.50 -2.18
C GLY A 539 -19.93 -2.99 -3.11
N VAL A 540 -19.57 -3.55 -4.26
CA VAL A 540 -20.53 -3.92 -5.31
C VAL A 540 -20.22 -5.31 -5.84
N ILE A 541 -21.25 -6.13 -6.07
CA ILE A 541 -21.13 -7.39 -6.82
C ILE A 541 -21.83 -7.27 -8.18
N PHE A 542 -21.17 -7.80 -9.21
CA PHE A 542 -21.61 -7.75 -10.60
C PHE A 542 -21.80 -9.15 -11.18
N ASP A 543 -22.81 -9.29 -12.03
CA ASP A 543 -22.95 -10.39 -12.99
C ASP A 543 -22.13 -10.03 -14.22
N ILE A 544 -21.18 -10.90 -14.57
CA ILE A 544 -20.29 -10.77 -15.73
C ILE A 544 -20.48 -11.90 -16.74
N SER A 545 -21.63 -12.56 -16.74
CA SER A 545 -21.99 -13.59 -17.72
C SER A 545 -21.93 -13.07 -19.17
N ASP A 546 -22.22 -11.78 -19.37
CA ASP A 546 -21.80 -11.02 -20.56
C ASP A 546 -20.60 -10.14 -20.19
N PRO A 547 -19.36 -10.51 -20.61
CA PRO A 547 -18.15 -9.76 -20.24
C PRO A 547 -18.07 -8.37 -20.89
N TYR A 548 -18.98 -8.02 -21.81
CA TYR A 548 -19.07 -6.67 -22.37
C TYR A 548 -20.04 -5.78 -21.62
N LYS A 549 -20.93 -6.36 -20.80
CA LYS A 549 -22.05 -5.67 -20.16
C LYS A 549 -22.24 -6.14 -18.72
N PRO A 550 -21.28 -5.87 -17.83
CA PRO A 550 -21.45 -6.13 -16.41
C PRO A 550 -22.72 -5.47 -15.89
N THR A 551 -23.48 -6.20 -15.07
CA THR A 551 -24.68 -5.67 -14.41
C THR A 551 -24.58 -5.82 -12.91
N ARG A 552 -25.01 -4.79 -12.16
CA ARG A 552 -24.98 -4.81 -10.69
C ARG A 552 -26.01 -5.81 -10.16
N ILE A 553 -25.56 -6.76 -9.33
CA ILE A 553 -26.41 -7.70 -8.60
C ILE A 553 -26.86 -7.04 -7.28
N ASP A 554 -25.91 -6.56 -6.49
CA ASP A 554 -26.14 -5.91 -5.20
C ASP A 554 -25.03 -4.89 -4.91
N ALA A 555 -25.32 -3.93 -4.02
CA ALA A 555 -24.35 -2.97 -3.51
C ALA A 555 -24.60 -2.65 -2.04
N VAL A 556 -23.51 -2.54 -1.28
CA VAL A 556 -23.53 -2.23 0.14
C VAL A 556 -22.77 -0.94 0.42
N LEU A 557 -23.17 -0.28 1.49
CA LEU A 557 -22.51 0.87 2.08
C LEU A 557 -22.14 0.49 3.50
N ASP A 558 -20.98 0.93 3.95
CA ASP A 558 -20.49 0.66 5.29
C ASP A 558 -20.06 1.98 5.93
N GLN A 559 -20.70 2.32 7.04
CA GLN A 559 -20.43 3.56 7.77
C GLN A 559 -19.05 3.57 8.42
N LYS A 560 -18.42 2.40 8.50
CA LYS A 560 -17.07 2.21 9.04
C LYS A 560 -16.00 2.18 7.96
N PHE A 561 -16.33 2.44 6.69
CA PHE A 561 -15.36 2.51 5.59
C PHE A 561 -15.15 3.96 5.15
N ALA A 562 -13.92 4.40 4.96
CA ALA A 562 -13.61 5.67 4.31
C ALA A 562 -13.55 5.53 2.78
N TYR A 563 -12.93 4.43 2.32
CA TYR A 563 -12.68 4.20 0.91
C TYR A 563 -12.62 2.70 0.62
N TRP A 564 -13.60 2.20 -0.12
CA TRP A 564 -13.63 0.80 -0.58
C TRP A 564 -12.49 0.58 -1.58
N HIS A 565 -11.49 -0.18 -1.14
CA HIS A 565 -10.20 -0.25 -1.79
C HIS A 565 -10.05 -1.50 -2.67
N SER A 566 -10.21 -2.70 -2.09
CA SER A 566 -10.15 -3.96 -2.84
C SER A 566 -11.17 -5.00 -2.39
N ALA A 567 -11.34 -6.05 -3.20
CA ALA A 567 -12.30 -7.12 -2.98
C ALA A 567 -11.70 -8.49 -3.35
N THR A 568 -12.02 -9.55 -2.62
CA THR A 568 -11.58 -10.92 -2.98
C THR A 568 -12.63 -11.94 -2.57
N PHE A 569 -12.98 -12.85 -3.47
CA PHE A 569 -13.89 -13.95 -3.17
C PHE A 569 -13.18 -15.10 -2.46
N ASN A 570 -13.92 -15.90 -1.71
CA ASN A 570 -13.46 -17.25 -1.39
C ASN A 570 -13.52 -18.17 -2.63
N ASN A 571 -12.89 -19.34 -2.57
CA ASN A 571 -12.78 -20.25 -3.73
C ASN A 571 -14.14 -20.70 -4.30
N ASP A 572 -15.17 -20.75 -3.46
CA ASP A 572 -16.52 -21.14 -3.90
C ASP A 572 -17.32 -20.00 -4.54
N GLY A 573 -16.90 -18.75 -4.38
CA GLY A 573 -17.64 -17.56 -4.82
C GLY A 573 -18.86 -17.26 -3.94
N THR A 574 -18.89 -17.75 -2.70
CA THR A 574 -20.00 -17.62 -1.76
C THR A 574 -19.75 -16.55 -0.70
N LYS A 575 -18.54 -16.01 -0.62
CA LYS A 575 -18.12 -14.98 0.31
C LYS A 575 -17.26 -13.96 -0.42
N VAL A 576 -17.26 -12.73 0.06
CA VAL A 576 -16.34 -11.68 -0.39
C VAL A 576 -15.79 -10.91 0.80
N LEU A 577 -14.48 -10.70 0.78
CA LEU A 577 -13.77 -9.83 1.70
C LEU A 577 -13.51 -8.51 0.98
N PHE A 578 -13.95 -7.40 1.56
CA PHE A 578 -13.65 -6.05 1.10
C PHE A 578 -12.67 -5.36 2.05
N THR A 579 -11.83 -4.47 1.53
CA THR A 579 -10.81 -3.73 2.29
C THR A 579 -11.10 -2.23 2.30
N ASP A 580 -10.71 -1.56 3.39
CA ASP A 580 -10.84 -0.11 3.58
C ASP A 580 -9.47 0.57 3.54
N GLU A 581 -9.33 1.62 2.75
CA GLU A 581 -8.14 2.48 2.67
C GLU A 581 -8.30 3.72 3.55
N TRP A 582 -8.54 3.50 4.83
CA TRP A 582 -8.59 4.60 5.78
C TRP A 582 -7.23 5.28 5.88
N GLY A 583 -7.20 6.59 5.61
CA GLY A 583 -5.98 7.39 5.61
C GLY A 583 -5.27 7.51 4.26
N GLY A 584 -5.85 6.99 3.17
CA GLY A 584 -5.33 7.22 1.80
C GLY A 584 -3.97 6.56 1.56
N GLY A 585 -3.68 5.50 2.30
CA GLY A 585 -2.48 4.68 2.12
C GLY A 585 -1.18 5.23 2.72
N SER A 586 -1.09 6.53 2.98
CA SER A 586 0.11 7.17 3.53
C SER A 586 0.02 7.42 5.04
N ARG A 587 -1.17 7.49 5.64
CA ARG A 587 -1.32 7.88 7.04
C ARG A 587 -1.17 6.70 8.03
N PRO A 588 -0.74 6.96 9.28
CA PRO A 588 -0.65 5.94 10.33
C PRO A 588 -2.02 5.67 10.97
N ARG A 589 -2.71 4.61 10.53
CA ARG A 589 -4.12 4.31 10.86
C ARG A 589 -4.38 2.98 11.57
N CYS A 590 -3.33 2.38 12.10
CA CYS A 590 -3.38 1.19 12.94
C CYS A 590 -2.82 1.45 14.34
N ARG A 591 -2.98 2.68 14.86
CA ARG A 591 -2.47 3.06 16.17
C ARG A 591 -3.30 2.42 17.27
N ALA A 592 -2.73 2.30 18.47
CA ALA A 592 -3.43 1.70 19.62
C ALA A 592 -4.73 2.45 20.02
N SER A 593 -4.83 3.74 19.70
CA SER A 593 -6.00 4.58 19.92
C SER A 593 -7.05 4.49 18.81
N ASP A 594 -6.68 3.96 17.63
CA ASP A 594 -7.56 3.91 16.48
C ASP A 594 -8.62 2.81 16.65
N PRO A 595 -9.88 3.02 16.21
CA PRO A 595 -10.91 1.99 16.27
C PRO A 595 -10.54 0.75 15.45
N MET A 596 -10.86 -0.44 15.99
CA MET A 596 -10.59 -1.73 15.31
C MET A 596 -11.56 -2.03 14.17
N ASP A 597 -12.66 -1.28 14.08
CA ASP A 597 -13.63 -1.36 12.99
C ASP A 597 -13.36 -0.34 11.87
N TRP A 598 -12.38 0.57 12.01
CA TRP A 598 -11.99 1.55 10.99
C TRP A 598 -10.73 1.09 10.26
N GLY A 599 -10.66 1.21 8.93
CA GLY A 599 -9.54 0.66 8.15
C GLY A 599 -9.47 -0.88 8.21
N ALA A 600 -10.57 -1.52 8.60
CA ALA A 600 -10.68 -2.97 8.73
C ALA A 600 -11.17 -3.59 7.41
N ASN A 601 -10.84 -4.86 7.20
CA ASN A 601 -11.54 -5.66 6.22
C ASN A 601 -12.97 -5.93 6.69
N ALA A 602 -13.92 -5.96 5.78
CA ALA A 602 -15.30 -6.39 6.03
C ALA A 602 -15.60 -7.68 5.26
N ILE A 603 -16.11 -8.69 5.96
CA ILE A 603 -16.43 -10.00 5.39
C ILE A 603 -17.94 -10.12 5.20
N TYR A 604 -18.34 -10.46 3.98
CA TYR A 604 -19.72 -10.65 3.59
C TYR A 604 -19.94 -12.07 3.05
N ASP A 605 -21.05 -12.69 3.45
CA ASP A 605 -21.56 -13.87 2.76
C ASP A 605 -22.48 -13.43 1.62
N ILE A 606 -22.49 -14.19 0.52
CA ILE A 606 -23.38 -13.98 -0.61
C ILE A 606 -24.55 -14.95 -0.49
N VAL A 607 -25.69 -14.46 -0.01
CA VAL A 607 -26.91 -15.25 0.22
C VAL A 607 -28.00 -14.77 -0.72
N ASP A 608 -28.48 -15.66 -1.59
CA ASP A 608 -29.49 -15.34 -2.62
C ASP A 608 -29.13 -14.10 -3.47
N GLY A 609 -27.84 -13.96 -3.79
CA GLY A 609 -27.30 -12.83 -4.55
C GLY A 609 -27.20 -11.52 -3.78
N LYS A 610 -27.29 -11.54 -2.44
CA LYS A 610 -27.14 -10.36 -1.59
C LYS A 610 -25.93 -10.45 -0.69
N LEU A 611 -25.31 -9.31 -0.44
CA LEU A 611 -24.19 -9.18 0.49
C LEU A 611 -24.72 -9.08 1.92
N GLU A 612 -24.51 -10.12 2.72
CA GLU A 612 -24.81 -10.14 4.15
C GLU A 612 -23.54 -9.95 4.97
N PHE A 613 -23.42 -8.79 5.64
CA PHE A 613 -22.31 -8.50 6.54
C PHE A 613 -22.21 -9.53 7.66
N ARG A 614 -20.98 -9.99 7.95
CA ARG A 614 -20.71 -10.96 9.01
C ARG A 614 -19.79 -10.41 10.09
N SER A 615 -18.64 -9.88 9.72
CA SER A 615 -17.65 -9.41 10.68
C SER A 615 -16.64 -8.45 10.05
N TYR A 616 -15.87 -7.79 10.92
CA TYR A 616 -14.66 -7.08 10.55
C TYR A 616 -13.43 -7.87 10.95
N PHE A 617 -12.35 -7.68 10.20
CA PHE A 617 -11.01 -8.10 10.58
C PHE A 617 -10.03 -6.95 10.37
N LYS A 618 -9.29 -6.56 11.41
CA LYS A 618 -8.18 -5.61 11.32
C LYS A 618 -6.93 -6.25 11.92
N LEU A 619 -5.76 -5.88 11.40
CA LEU A 619 -4.47 -6.25 11.94
C LEU A 619 -4.46 -6.08 13.48
N PRO A 620 -4.16 -7.13 14.28
CA PRO A 620 -4.18 -7.03 15.74
C PRO A 620 -3.04 -6.20 16.34
N ALA A 621 -1.98 -5.95 15.56
CA ALA A 621 -0.81 -5.21 16.02
C ALA A 621 -1.00 -3.70 15.95
N PRO A 622 -0.84 -2.98 17.09
CA PRO A 622 -0.76 -1.54 17.05
C PRO A 622 0.56 -1.10 16.43
N GLN A 623 0.48 -0.06 15.61
CA GLN A 623 1.59 0.57 14.88
C GLN A 623 1.86 1.97 15.42
N THR A 624 3.03 2.54 15.12
CA THR A 624 3.42 3.91 15.51
C THR A 624 2.98 4.96 14.48
N GLU A 625 3.25 6.24 14.75
CA GLU A 625 3.00 7.34 13.80
C GLU A 625 3.94 7.32 12.58
N GLN A 626 5.05 6.58 12.65
CA GLN A 626 6.01 6.45 11.54
C GLN A 626 5.63 5.34 10.55
N GLU A 627 4.55 4.59 10.83
CA GLU A 627 4.10 3.45 10.05
C GLU A 627 2.78 3.75 9.34
N ASN A 628 2.81 3.91 8.02
CA ASN A 628 1.58 3.94 7.23
C ASN A 628 0.91 2.57 7.26
N CYS A 629 -0.39 2.52 7.56
CA CYS A 629 -1.08 1.24 7.74
C CYS A 629 -2.45 1.24 7.08
N VAL A 630 -2.56 0.46 6.00
CA VAL A 630 -3.78 0.20 5.24
C VAL A 630 -3.76 -1.25 4.77
N ALA A 631 -4.93 -1.86 4.70
CA ALA A 631 -5.13 -3.17 4.10
C ALA A 631 -5.01 -3.08 2.57
N HIS A 632 -4.16 -3.90 1.97
CA HIS A 632 -3.91 -3.94 0.55
C HIS A 632 -4.06 -5.37 -0.01
N ASN A 633 -3.68 -5.56 -1.27
CA ASN A 633 -4.05 -6.73 -2.06
C ASN A 633 -3.47 -8.06 -1.57
N GLY A 634 -4.23 -9.11 -1.84
CA GLY A 634 -4.02 -10.45 -1.32
C GLY A 634 -4.57 -11.54 -2.24
N SER A 635 -4.29 -12.81 -1.93
CA SER A 635 -4.95 -13.94 -2.60
C SER A 635 -5.30 -15.09 -1.67
N VAL A 636 -6.14 -16.00 -2.15
CA VAL A 636 -6.56 -17.18 -1.40
C VAL A 636 -5.40 -18.18 -1.30
N VAL A 637 -5.17 -18.73 -0.11
CA VAL A 637 -4.30 -19.90 0.09
C VAL A 637 -5.16 -21.16 -0.04
N PRO A 638 -4.94 -22.02 -1.04
CA PRO A 638 -5.89 -23.06 -1.44
C PRO A 638 -5.79 -24.32 -0.58
N VAL A 639 -6.19 -24.23 0.69
CA VAL A 639 -6.36 -25.40 1.54
C VAL A 639 -7.78 -25.96 1.36
N PRO A 640 -7.94 -27.26 1.03
CA PRO A 640 -9.27 -27.82 0.80
C PRO A 640 -10.15 -27.71 2.05
N GLY A 641 -11.40 -27.24 1.89
CA GLY A 641 -12.36 -27.05 2.97
C GLY A 641 -12.05 -25.87 3.92
N ARG A 642 -11.19 -24.93 3.50
CA ARG A 642 -10.89 -23.70 4.24
C ARG A 642 -10.86 -22.49 3.32
N ASP A 643 -11.27 -21.36 3.89
CA ASP A 643 -11.13 -20.05 3.28
C ASP A 643 -9.97 -19.32 3.98
N LEU A 644 -8.78 -19.43 3.41
CA LEU A 644 -7.57 -18.77 3.90
C LEU A 644 -7.18 -17.65 2.94
N PHE A 645 -6.84 -16.48 3.46
CA PHE A 645 -6.46 -15.31 2.67
C PHE A 645 -5.11 -14.78 3.14
N VAL A 646 -4.13 -14.69 2.24
CA VAL A 646 -2.90 -13.96 2.50
C VAL A 646 -3.05 -12.53 2.01
N GLN A 647 -2.74 -11.56 2.86
CA GLN A 647 -3.00 -10.16 2.60
C GLN A 647 -1.82 -9.29 3.00
N ALA A 648 -1.55 -8.29 2.17
CA ALA A 648 -0.65 -7.21 2.50
C ALA A 648 -1.37 -6.19 3.41
N TRP A 649 -0.70 -5.80 4.47
CA TRP A 649 -0.86 -4.50 5.09
C TRP A 649 0.36 -3.69 4.66
N TYR A 650 0.31 -2.36 4.59
CA TYR A 650 1.51 -1.59 4.26
C TYR A 650 2.65 -1.80 5.30
N GLN A 651 2.98 -0.82 6.14
CA GLN A 651 4.03 -1.04 7.14
C GLN A 651 3.60 -2.00 8.26
N GLY A 652 2.32 -2.40 8.32
CA GLY A 652 1.84 -3.48 9.19
C GLY A 652 2.14 -4.91 8.69
N GLY A 653 2.84 -5.04 7.56
CA GLY A 653 3.40 -6.31 7.12
C GLY A 653 2.43 -7.19 6.32
N MET A 654 2.43 -8.49 6.59
CA MET A 654 1.61 -9.47 5.90
C MET A 654 0.91 -10.36 6.92
N SER A 655 -0.38 -10.62 6.68
CA SER A 655 -1.18 -11.53 7.49
C SER A 655 -1.72 -12.68 6.64
N VAL A 656 -1.81 -13.87 7.22
CA VAL A 656 -2.64 -14.96 6.72
C VAL A 656 -3.84 -15.11 7.64
N ILE A 657 -5.03 -14.94 7.07
CA ILE A 657 -6.31 -14.85 7.77
C ILE A 657 -7.14 -16.09 7.42
N ASP A 658 -7.58 -16.83 8.42
CA ASP A 658 -8.64 -17.83 8.25
C ASP A 658 -10.00 -17.16 8.44
N PHE A 659 -10.80 -17.14 7.38
CA PHE A 659 -12.17 -16.63 7.38
C PHE A 659 -13.19 -17.71 6.98
N THR A 660 -12.82 -18.98 7.19
CA THR A 660 -13.72 -20.13 6.95
C THR A 660 -15.02 -19.97 7.76
N ASP A 661 -14.93 -19.47 8.99
CA ASP A 661 -16.07 -18.90 9.70
C ASP A 661 -16.09 -17.39 9.50
N SER A 662 -16.98 -16.92 8.60
CA SER A 662 -17.14 -15.51 8.28
C SER A 662 -17.45 -14.63 9.49
N ALA A 663 -17.97 -15.20 10.58
CA ALA A 663 -18.29 -14.45 11.79
C ALA A 663 -17.10 -14.29 12.75
N ASN A 664 -16.07 -15.14 12.62
CA ASN A 664 -14.93 -15.18 13.53
C ASN A 664 -13.60 -15.35 12.78
N PRO A 665 -13.21 -14.38 11.93
CA PRO A 665 -11.94 -14.44 11.22
C PRO A 665 -10.76 -14.38 12.20
N LYS A 666 -9.69 -15.11 11.88
CA LYS A 666 -8.51 -15.22 12.74
C LYS A 666 -7.20 -15.12 11.95
N GLU A 667 -6.26 -14.32 12.43
CA GLU A 667 -4.88 -14.33 11.95
C GLU A 667 -4.18 -15.63 12.39
N ILE A 668 -3.65 -16.40 11.44
CA ILE A 668 -2.98 -17.68 11.70
C ILE A 668 -1.48 -17.64 11.39
N ALA A 669 -1.00 -16.65 10.66
CA ALA A 669 0.42 -16.40 10.41
C ALA A 669 0.64 -14.93 10.08
N TYR A 670 1.82 -14.40 10.37
CA TYR A 670 2.18 -13.03 10.00
C TYR A 670 3.69 -12.85 9.82
N PHE A 671 4.05 -11.81 9.09
CA PHE A 671 5.39 -11.26 9.02
C PHE A 671 5.32 -9.74 9.03
N ASP A 672 6.14 -9.09 9.82
CA ASP A 672 6.15 -7.63 9.92
C ASP A 672 7.56 -7.08 10.17
N ARG A 673 7.81 -5.82 9.75
CA ARG A 673 9.05 -5.08 9.97
C ARG A 673 8.72 -3.73 10.60
N GLY A 674 9.58 -3.29 11.51
CA GLY A 674 9.50 -1.92 12.02
C GLY A 674 9.61 -0.85 10.92
N PRO A 675 9.32 0.41 11.28
CA PRO A 675 9.21 1.50 10.33
C PRO A 675 10.48 1.69 9.52
N ILE A 676 10.36 2.25 8.32
CA ILE A 676 11.52 2.52 7.45
C ILE A 676 12.52 3.48 8.10
N HIS A 677 12.04 4.46 8.87
CA HIS A 677 12.85 5.48 9.53
C HIS A 677 12.38 5.69 10.98
N GLU A 678 13.31 6.05 11.87
CA GLU A 678 13.01 6.21 13.30
C GLU A 678 12.15 7.44 13.60
N GLU A 679 12.37 8.53 12.87
CA GLU A 679 11.69 9.83 13.12
C GLU A 679 10.68 10.22 12.03
N LEU A 680 10.74 9.59 10.86
CA LEU A 680 9.98 10.02 9.68
C LEU A 680 8.99 8.95 9.27
N LEU A 681 7.75 9.34 9.01
CA LEU A 681 6.80 8.51 8.28
C LEU A 681 7.24 8.47 6.81
N VAL A 682 7.79 7.34 6.40
CA VAL A 682 8.19 7.06 5.02
C VAL A 682 7.28 5.97 4.48
N LEU A 683 6.64 6.22 3.32
CA LEU A 683 5.81 5.21 2.67
C LEU A 683 6.61 3.92 2.45
N GLY A 684 6.11 2.82 2.99
CA GLY A 684 6.79 1.53 2.92
C GLY A 684 5.84 0.36 3.16
N GLY A 685 6.43 -0.81 3.33
CA GLY A 685 5.68 -2.03 3.62
C GLY A 685 5.15 -2.74 2.36
N TYR A 686 4.28 -3.73 2.53
CA TYR A 686 3.85 -4.56 1.40
C TYR A 686 2.74 -3.90 0.60
N TRP A 687 2.96 -3.73 -0.70
CA TRP A 687 1.90 -3.39 -1.65
C TRP A 687 1.00 -4.59 -1.90
N SER A 688 1.56 -5.77 -2.13
CA SER A 688 0.75 -6.97 -2.39
C SER A 688 1.43 -8.22 -1.88
N THR A 689 0.62 -9.21 -1.49
CA THR A 689 1.12 -10.54 -1.13
C THR A 689 0.26 -11.61 -1.76
N TYR A 690 0.87 -12.54 -2.50
CA TYR A 690 0.15 -13.54 -3.27
C TYR A 690 0.69 -14.94 -3.04
N TRP A 691 -0.21 -15.90 -2.87
CA TRP A 691 0.10 -17.31 -2.96
C TRP A 691 0.31 -17.73 -4.42
N TYR A 692 1.45 -18.37 -4.71
CA TYR A 692 1.71 -18.99 -6.00
C TYR A 692 2.62 -20.22 -5.82
N ALA A 693 2.26 -21.34 -6.43
CA ALA A 693 3.05 -22.58 -6.46
C ALA A 693 3.66 -23.02 -5.10
N GLY A 694 2.89 -22.91 -4.00
CA GLY A 694 3.33 -23.37 -2.67
C GLY A 694 4.13 -22.35 -1.85
N LYS A 695 4.29 -21.12 -2.35
CA LYS A 695 4.98 -20.01 -1.69
C LYS A 695 4.06 -18.80 -1.61
N VAL A 696 4.42 -17.87 -0.73
CA VAL A 696 3.85 -16.52 -0.72
C VAL A 696 4.92 -15.54 -1.20
N TYR A 697 4.56 -14.70 -2.16
CA TYR A 697 5.43 -13.65 -2.70
C TYR A 697 4.88 -12.29 -2.27
N GLY A 698 5.73 -11.45 -1.69
CA GLY A 698 5.35 -10.11 -1.21
C GLY A 698 6.15 -9.02 -1.88
N THR A 699 5.49 -8.08 -2.56
CA THR A 699 6.14 -6.88 -3.11
C THR A 699 6.11 -5.77 -2.07
N GLU A 700 7.29 -5.37 -1.63
CA GLU A 700 7.48 -4.25 -0.71
C GLU A 700 7.72 -2.97 -1.54
N ILE A 701 7.01 -1.89 -1.20
CA ILE A 701 7.00 -0.61 -1.92
C ILE A 701 8.44 -0.09 -2.19
N VAL A 702 9.29 -0.07 -1.17
CA VAL A 702 10.62 0.52 -1.18
C VAL A 702 11.77 -0.49 -1.07
N ARG A 703 11.63 -1.59 -0.32
CA ARG A 703 12.71 -2.55 -0.04
C ARG A 703 12.94 -3.51 -1.20
N GLY A 704 11.89 -4.08 -1.79
CA GLY A 704 12.01 -5.04 -2.88
C GLY A 704 10.97 -6.16 -2.86
N LEU A 705 11.44 -7.40 -2.92
CA LEU A 705 10.60 -8.60 -3.05
C LEU A 705 10.99 -9.62 -1.99
N ASP A 706 10.00 -10.13 -1.25
CA ASP A 706 10.18 -11.21 -0.31
C ASP A 706 9.45 -12.47 -0.74
N VAL A 707 10.00 -13.63 -0.35
CA VAL A 707 9.41 -14.94 -0.59
C VAL A 707 9.30 -15.67 0.74
N PHE A 708 8.11 -16.19 1.03
CA PHE A 708 7.80 -16.89 2.27
C PHE A 708 7.34 -18.32 2.01
N SER A 709 7.49 -19.15 3.03
CA SER A 709 6.80 -20.43 3.15
C SER A 709 6.03 -20.50 4.46
N LEU A 710 4.79 -20.98 4.39
CA LEU A 710 4.00 -21.29 5.58
C LEU A 710 4.57 -22.51 6.31
N ASN A 711 4.56 -22.45 7.64
CA ASN A 711 4.98 -23.53 8.51
C ASN A 711 3.77 -24.21 9.17
N PRO A 712 3.84 -25.53 9.42
CA PRO A 712 2.84 -26.19 10.24
C PRO A 712 2.75 -25.56 11.63
N SER A 713 1.53 -25.42 12.15
CA SER A 713 1.22 -24.86 13.45
C SER A 713 -0.05 -25.50 14.05
N ASP A 714 -0.45 -25.01 15.23
CA ASP A 714 -1.72 -25.37 15.85
C ASP A 714 -2.95 -24.88 15.06
N ASP A 715 -2.76 -24.05 14.04
CA ASP A 715 -3.82 -23.52 13.17
C ASP A 715 -3.80 -24.10 11.74
N ILE A 716 -2.67 -24.62 11.28
CA ILE A 716 -2.53 -25.23 9.96
C ILE A 716 -1.59 -26.44 9.99
N SER A 717 -2.07 -27.62 9.59
CA SER A 717 -1.27 -28.84 9.66
C SER A 717 -0.31 -29.01 8.48
N ALA A 718 0.67 -29.91 8.62
CA ALA A 718 1.56 -30.27 7.51
C ALA A 718 0.80 -30.92 6.33
N ASN A 719 -0.30 -31.65 6.59
CA ASN A 719 -1.11 -32.23 5.53
C ASN A 719 -1.95 -31.16 4.81
N GLU A 720 -2.43 -30.13 5.53
CA GLU A 720 -3.11 -28.99 4.92
C GLU A 720 -2.16 -28.22 3.97
N LEU A 721 -0.92 -27.98 4.40
CA LEU A 721 0.10 -27.36 3.54
C LEU A 721 0.46 -28.23 2.35
N ALA A 722 0.59 -29.56 2.55
CA ALA A 722 0.82 -30.50 1.46
C ALA A 722 -0.34 -30.51 0.46
N ALA A 723 -1.58 -30.47 0.94
CA ALA A 723 -2.77 -30.38 0.09
C ALA A 723 -2.83 -29.05 -0.68
N ALA A 724 -2.48 -27.92 -0.04
CA ALA A 724 -2.38 -26.64 -0.73
C ALA A 724 -1.32 -26.62 -1.83
N GLY A 725 -0.21 -27.34 -1.65
CA GLY A 725 0.81 -27.53 -2.69
C GLY A 725 0.37 -28.43 -3.85
N LEU A 726 -0.69 -29.23 -3.68
CA LEU A 726 -1.27 -30.07 -4.74
C LEU A 726 -2.40 -29.38 -5.50
N ALA A 727 -2.80 -28.18 -5.07
CA ALA A 727 -3.91 -27.45 -5.66
C ALA A 727 -3.62 -27.10 -7.13
N ASP A 728 -4.54 -27.48 -8.02
CA ASP A 728 -4.51 -27.04 -9.42
C ASP A 728 -5.16 -25.66 -9.51
N GLN A 729 -4.30 -24.66 -9.69
CA GLN A 729 -4.65 -23.25 -9.89
C GLN A 729 -4.37 -22.81 -11.34
N GLY A 730 -4.05 -23.77 -12.23
CA GLY A 730 -3.41 -23.47 -13.50
C GLY A 730 -1.99 -22.91 -13.34
N GLU A 731 -1.44 -22.43 -14.44
CA GLU A 731 -0.11 -21.79 -14.49
C GLU A 731 -0.21 -20.25 -14.52
N LEU A 732 -1.41 -19.67 -14.44
CA LEU A 732 -1.62 -18.23 -14.58
C LEU A 732 -2.17 -17.65 -13.28
N PHE A 733 -1.54 -16.59 -12.79
CA PHE A 733 -2.08 -15.74 -11.73
C PHE A 733 -1.99 -14.29 -12.17
N ASN A 734 -3.14 -13.60 -12.19
CA ASN A 734 -3.20 -12.16 -12.37
C ASN A 734 -3.85 -11.53 -11.14
N PRO A 735 -3.35 -10.38 -10.67
CA PRO A 735 -4.04 -9.52 -9.72
C PRO A 735 -5.49 -9.29 -10.16
N GLN A 736 -6.41 -9.26 -9.18
CA GLN A 736 -7.84 -9.06 -9.41
C GLN A 736 -8.50 -10.04 -10.40
N GLN A 737 -7.88 -11.20 -10.67
CA GLN A 737 -8.47 -12.31 -11.43
C GLN A 737 -8.41 -13.59 -10.59
N GLN A 738 -9.57 -14.20 -10.32
CA GLN A 738 -9.68 -15.43 -9.57
C GLN A 738 -10.11 -16.59 -10.46
N PHE A 739 -9.52 -17.76 -10.19
CA PHE A 739 -9.82 -19.03 -10.84
C PHE A 739 -10.33 -20.04 -9.81
N VAL A 740 -11.15 -20.98 -10.26
CA VAL A 740 -11.58 -22.07 -9.36
C VAL A 740 -10.40 -22.99 -9.12
N VAL A 741 -10.05 -23.17 -7.85
CA VAL A 741 -8.99 -24.07 -7.44
C VAL A 741 -9.56 -25.45 -7.12
N THR A 742 -8.90 -26.50 -7.61
CA THR A 742 -9.27 -27.90 -7.37
C THR A 742 -8.10 -28.72 -6.87
N TRP A 743 -8.34 -29.95 -6.40
CA TRP A 743 -7.30 -30.84 -5.89
C TRP A 743 -7.38 -32.22 -6.57
N PRO A 744 -6.24 -32.92 -6.74
CA PRO A 744 -6.24 -34.26 -7.34
C PRO A 744 -7.09 -35.26 -6.55
N GLU A 745 -8.02 -35.90 -7.25
CA GLU A 745 -8.88 -36.93 -6.65
C GLU A 745 -8.06 -38.08 -6.06
N GLY A 746 -8.45 -38.50 -4.86
CA GLY A 746 -7.78 -39.60 -4.16
C GLY A 746 -6.31 -39.30 -3.81
N ALA A 747 -5.92 -38.04 -3.64
CA ALA A 747 -4.62 -37.70 -3.06
C ALA A 747 -4.64 -37.94 -1.53
N PRO A 748 -3.72 -38.75 -0.97
CA PRO A 748 -3.70 -39.02 0.47
C PRO A 748 -3.56 -37.77 1.34
N ALA A 749 -2.81 -36.76 0.89
CA ALA A 749 -2.65 -35.49 1.60
C ALA A 749 -3.98 -34.72 1.76
N VAL A 750 -4.87 -34.77 0.75
CA VAL A 750 -6.20 -34.13 0.79
C VAL A 750 -7.12 -34.86 1.78
N ALA A 751 -7.08 -36.20 1.79
CA ALA A 751 -7.84 -36.96 2.79
C ALA A 751 -7.32 -36.66 4.21
N LEU A 752 -5.99 -36.67 4.40
CA LEU A 752 -5.38 -36.35 5.70
C LEU A 752 -5.63 -34.91 6.15
N SER A 753 -5.70 -33.93 5.24
CA SER A 753 -6.02 -32.55 5.61
C SER A 753 -7.44 -32.44 6.19
N TYR A 754 -8.42 -33.15 5.64
CA TYR A 754 -9.76 -33.20 6.24
C TYR A 754 -9.78 -33.92 7.58
N VAL A 755 -8.99 -34.99 7.75
CA VAL A 755 -8.84 -35.67 9.06
C VAL A 755 -8.28 -34.70 10.09
N ASP A 756 -7.25 -33.93 9.76
CA ASP A 756 -6.65 -32.96 10.67
C ASP A 756 -7.61 -31.82 11.03
N GLN A 757 -8.38 -31.31 10.05
CA GLN A 757 -9.39 -30.28 10.29
C GLN A 757 -10.52 -30.78 11.21
N LEU A 758 -11.04 -31.98 10.98
CA LEU A 758 -12.08 -32.60 11.81
C LEU A 758 -11.55 -33.03 13.19
N ALA A 759 -10.25 -33.31 13.31
CA ALA A 759 -9.60 -33.51 14.59
C ALA A 759 -9.53 -32.20 15.38
N ARG A 760 -9.20 -31.09 14.71
CA ARG A 760 -9.11 -29.74 15.30
C ARG A 760 -10.46 -29.24 15.83
N SER A 761 -11.56 -29.57 15.15
CA SER A 761 -12.93 -29.27 15.62
C SER A 761 -13.53 -30.33 16.56
N GLU A 762 -12.76 -31.35 16.94
CA GLU A 762 -13.23 -32.48 17.77
C GLU A 762 -14.40 -33.27 17.17
N ALA A 763 -14.63 -33.15 15.85
CA ALA A 763 -15.69 -33.86 15.12
C ALA A 763 -15.40 -35.35 14.91
N LEU A 764 -14.13 -35.77 15.03
CA LEU A 764 -13.70 -37.17 15.02
C LEU A 764 -13.11 -37.61 16.36
N SER A 765 -13.39 -38.85 16.77
CA SER A 765 -12.74 -39.43 17.95
C SER A 765 -11.27 -39.76 17.69
N VAL A 766 -10.44 -39.75 18.73
CA VAL A 766 -9.02 -40.14 18.66
C VAL A 766 -8.82 -41.52 18.01
N SER A 767 -9.72 -42.47 18.27
CA SER A 767 -9.68 -43.79 17.61
C SER A 767 -9.93 -43.73 16.11
N GLN A 768 -10.87 -42.89 15.65
CA GLN A 768 -11.15 -42.72 14.23
C GLN A 768 -9.97 -42.04 13.53
N ILE A 769 -9.42 -40.98 14.15
CA ILE A 769 -8.25 -40.25 13.61
C ILE A 769 -7.08 -41.21 13.41
N ASN A 770 -6.72 -42.00 14.44
CA ASN A 770 -5.61 -42.94 14.34
C ASN A 770 -5.82 -43.99 13.24
N LEU A 771 -7.03 -44.54 13.14
CA LEU A 771 -7.36 -45.56 12.14
C LEU A 771 -7.32 -44.98 10.71
N LEU A 772 -7.92 -43.82 10.49
CA LEU A 772 -7.90 -43.13 9.20
C LEU A 772 -6.46 -42.82 8.78
N SER A 773 -5.65 -42.23 9.67
CA SER A 773 -4.27 -41.89 9.37
C SER A 773 -3.40 -43.12 9.08
N GLU A 774 -3.61 -44.24 9.78
CA GLU A 774 -2.88 -45.49 9.52
C GLU A 774 -3.21 -46.09 8.15
N VAL A 775 -4.50 -46.15 7.81
CA VAL A 775 -4.94 -46.75 6.53
C VAL A 775 -4.58 -45.86 5.35
N ILE A 776 -4.75 -44.52 5.46
CA ILE A 776 -4.33 -43.58 4.42
C ILE A 776 -2.80 -43.59 4.27
N GLY A 777 -2.03 -43.69 5.38
CA GLY A 777 -0.58 -43.83 5.32
C GLY A 777 -0.13 -45.11 4.61
N THR A 778 -0.85 -46.22 4.82
CA THR A 778 -0.62 -47.48 4.08
C THR A 778 -0.92 -47.33 2.59
N ALA A 779 -2.01 -46.65 2.26
CA ALA A 779 -2.37 -46.33 0.87
C ALA A 779 -1.29 -45.49 0.18
N GLN A 780 -0.80 -44.43 0.83
CA GLN A 780 0.30 -43.61 0.34
C GLN A 780 1.55 -44.46 0.04
N ALA A 781 1.96 -45.32 0.97
CA ALA A 781 3.13 -46.18 0.79
C ALA A 781 2.99 -47.18 -0.38
N SER A 782 1.77 -47.63 -0.67
CA SER A 782 1.47 -48.49 -1.82
C SER A 782 1.51 -47.71 -3.14
N LEU A 783 0.93 -46.50 -3.18
CA LEU A 783 0.99 -45.60 -4.34
C LEU A 783 2.42 -45.16 -4.66
N ASP A 784 3.23 -44.79 -3.66
CA ASP A 784 4.64 -44.42 -3.82
C ASP A 784 5.49 -45.57 -4.39
N ALA A 785 5.07 -46.81 -4.13
CA ALA A 785 5.71 -48.00 -4.66
C ALA A 785 5.15 -48.47 -6.01
N ASP A 786 4.22 -47.72 -6.61
CA ASP A 786 3.49 -48.07 -7.84
C ASP A 786 2.85 -49.47 -7.77
N ARG A 787 2.22 -49.78 -6.61
CA ARG A 787 1.59 -51.06 -6.32
C ARG A 787 0.14 -50.87 -5.92
N GLY A 788 -0.75 -51.60 -6.57
CA GLY A 788 -2.14 -51.72 -6.12
C GLY A 788 -2.26 -52.55 -4.83
N ASP A 789 -3.15 -52.14 -3.94
CA ASP A 789 -3.45 -52.82 -2.68
C ASP A 789 -4.96 -52.97 -2.46
N ARG A 790 -5.49 -54.10 -2.94
CA ARG A 790 -6.91 -54.41 -2.82
C ARG A 790 -7.41 -54.55 -1.38
N ALA A 791 -6.53 -54.86 -0.43
CA ALA A 791 -6.93 -54.97 0.97
C ALA A 791 -7.15 -53.57 1.54
N THR A 792 -6.16 -52.69 1.39
CA THR A 792 -6.27 -51.28 1.79
C THR A 792 -7.41 -50.57 1.04
N ALA A 793 -7.60 -50.85 -0.25
CA ALA A 793 -8.74 -50.31 -1.01
C ALA A 793 -10.09 -50.72 -0.41
N SER A 794 -10.24 -51.98 0.04
CA SER A 794 -11.47 -52.42 0.71
C SER A 794 -11.65 -51.70 2.04
N GLU A 795 -10.58 -51.56 2.83
CA GLU A 795 -10.61 -50.92 4.13
C GLU A 795 -10.98 -49.42 4.04
N LEU A 796 -10.44 -48.70 3.05
CA LEU A 796 -10.81 -47.31 2.78
C LEU A 796 -12.30 -47.15 2.46
N ARG A 797 -12.89 -48.07 1.68
CA ARG A 797 -14.34 -48.05 1.38
C ARG A 797 -15.19 -48.35 2.60
N ASP A 798 -14.77 -49.30 3.41
CA ASP A 798 -15.47 -49.63 4.66
C ASP A 798 -15.42 -48.42 5.63
N LEU A 799 -14.25 -47.76 5.75
CA LEU A 799 -14.10 -46.53 6.54
C LEU A 799 -14.99 -45.39 6.01
N ALA A 800 -15.02 -45.15 4.70
CA ALA A 800 -15.88 -44.12 4.11
C ALA A 800 -17.37 -44.38 4.40
N ALA A 801 -17.81 -45.63 4.35
CA ALA A 801 -19.18 -46.03 4.68
C ALA A 801 -19.51 -45.89 6.17
N ASP A 802 -18.54 -46.13 7.05
CA ASP A 802 -18.71 -46.08 8.50
C ASP A 802 -18.67 -44.66 9.09
N LEU A 803 -18.10 -43.69 8.36
CA LEU A 803 -18.16 -42.28 8.74
C LEU A 803 -19.64 -41.83 8.76
N ASN A 804 -20.21 -41.55 9.93
CA ASN A 804 -21.56 -41.03 10.08
C ASN A 804 -21.54 -39.63 10.68
N GLY A 805 -22.23 -38.69 10.04
CA GLY A 805 -22.24 -37.27 10.40
C GLY A 805 -23.62 -36.71 10.68
N SER A 806 -24.58 -37.55 11.10
CA SER A 806 -25.96 -37.11 11.37
C SER A 806 -26.07 -36.02 12.43
N ASP A 807 -25.06 -35.94 13.30
CA ASP A 807 -25.02 -35.03 14.45
C ASP A 807 -24.11 -33.82 14.18
N LEU A 808 -23.41 -33.77 13.04
CA LEU A 808 -22.60 -32.64 12.60
C LEU A 808 -23.43 -31.64 11.80
N SER A 809 -23.03 -30.37 11.82
CA SER A 809 -23.67 -29.30 11.05
C SER A 809 -22.63 -28.31 10.51
N GLY A 810 -23.01 -27.51 9.52
CA GLY A 810 -22.12 -26.48 8.96
C GLY A 810 -20.88 -27.06 8.29
N ILE A 811 -19.72 -26.42 8.52
CA ILE A 811 -18.47 -26.75 7.82
C ILE A 811 -17.95 -28.16 8.15
N ASP A 812 -18.12 -28.65 9.37
CA ASP A 812 -17.65 -30.00 9.74
C ASP A 812 -18.45 -31.09 9.03
N GLN A 813 -19.73 -30.85 8.76
CA GLN A 813 -20.54 -31.77 7.95
C GLN A 813 -20.04 -31.81 6.50
N GLN A 814 -19.71 -30.64 5.92
CA GLN A 814 -19.15 -30.54 4.57
C GLN A 814 -17.77 -31.23 4.48
N ARG A 815 -16.88 -30.98 5.44
CA ARG A 815 -15.57 -31.64 5.55
C ARG A 815 -15.68 -33.15 5.70
N LEU A 816 -16.63 -33.65 6.48
CA LEU A 816 -16.86 -35.09 6.61
C LEU A 816 -17.33 -35.72 5.30
N ILE A 817 -18.20 -35.03 4.54
CA ILE A 817 -18.63 -35.50 3.21
C ILE A 817 -17.42 -35.53 2.25
N ALA A 818 -16.64 -34.45 2.19
CA ALA A 818 -15.46 -34.37 1.34
C ALA A 818 -14.38 -35.41 1.72
N LEU A 819 -14.23 -35.71 3.01
CA LEU A 819 -13.36 -36.80 3.48
C LEU A 819 -13.82 -38.15 2.94
N LYS A 820 -15.13 -38.46 2.98
CA LYS A 820 -15.66 -39.72 2.44
C LYS A 820 -15.36 -39.85 0.94
N GLU A 821 -15.66 -38.81 0.18
CA GLU A 821 -15.40 -38.78 -1.26
C GLU A 821 -13.91 -38.96 -1.56
N SER A 822 -13.04 -38.33 -0.75
CA SER A 822 -11.59 -38.48 -0.87
C SER A 822 -11.12 -39.90 -0.57
N LEU A 823 -11.71 -40.59 0.41
CA LEU A 823 -11.41 -41.99 0.74
C LEU A 823 -11.88 -42.96 -0.36
N GLU A 824 -13.07 -42.73 -0.92
CA GLU A 824 -13.61 -43.51 -2.04
C GLU A 824 -12.72 -43.36 -3.28
N ALA A 825 -12.36 -42.13 -3.65
CA ALA A 825 -11.46 -41.87 -4.77
C ALA A 825 -10.06 -42.47 -4.55
N LEU A 826 -9.53 -42.38 -3.32
CA LEU A 826 -8.24 -43.01 -2.98
C LEU A 826 -8.31 -44.54 -3.09
N SER A 827 -9.43 -45.15 -2.71
CA SER A 827 -9.66 -46.58 -2.87
C SER A 827 -9.63 -47.02 -4.34
N GLU A 828 -10.22 -46.23 -5.24
CA GLU A 828 -10.25 -46.55 -6.67
C GLU A 828 -8.88 -46.50 -7.36
N ARG A 829 -7.92 -45.76 -6.78
CA ARG A 829 -6.54 -45.67 -7.27
C ARG A 829 -5.65 -46.86 -6.91
N LEU A 830 -6.03 -47.64 -5.88
CA LEU A 830 -5.31 -48.81 -5.38
C LEU A 830 -5.80 -50.12 -6.03
#